data_AF-A0A3A5ZE12-F1
#
_entry.id   AF-A0A3A5ZE12-F1
#
_cell.length_a   1.000
_cell.length_b   1.000
_cell.length_c   1.000
_cell.angle_alpha   90.00
_cell.angle_beta   90.00
_cell.angle_gamma   90.00
#
_symmetry.space_group_name_H-M   'P 1'
#
loop_
_entity.id
_entity.type
_entity.pdbx_description
1 polymer ?
#
loop_
_entity_poly.entity_id
_entity_poly.type
_entity_poly.pdbx_seq_one_letter_code
_entity_poly.pdbx_strand_id
1 'polypeptide(L)'
;MKRILILIHVLFCGYICPLLAEDTGAVRYQDSILKVADTLPATLVRLTYLRDMAYKHQYAPYNMTFSTRLYEEARRQKNAFYENMGAYYLAACYDKKHDPDSLSYWVDVLKDFVSQVGTYDYYLEQKAAISRALASKRQIEKAVYVAKETLEESKLRHSNNGMIAAYNSLGCAYGVSSRPNEALDAFLEAYRNFSPQTKTSLKVDILSRIAQVYGNGGKDSLKLPYLHEMDMTLQTVISKEPETRKNWSNFEIDCEVKYILHYMNRKNFTVAHEHIEKVKKLLEPHVDPVFWLNVQLIQLQYYAKTDEYDKSIALIDEVTPTVLNNYVSTFATLINYKASTQYDKGDIDGAIETRRYLIRKQDSLNNAFSANQLKQVKEIYHIDELLLEKQKIQDMNYRIGFILLGVCLLLMLLFYLYTRYVSGKIAVVEKKTAEAALQAETDNIAKERLKSEISHDIRTPLSVVVGFAELLTGKEELDKETKREYGQMIQTNAESLLNYVNSILELSRLESGKIQYEDEECDIIRLCSEVLDKVNGREESTVSVSLQTDLKEQLARTDRKWFDTLLFSLLTPSENDTSRYEAIIRIRRDRTRSALYFDVVNAPFAKVHFENKTSLIRHEINAHFIHYFGGIYKVQTEAEEGPTISFTIPCRD
;
A
#
# COMPACT_ATOMS: atom_id res chain seq x y z
N MET A 1 9.21 -45.84 -63.95
CA MET A 1 9.33 -45.64 -62.48
C MET A 1 10.65 -46.11 -61.87
N LYS A 2 11.32 -47.18 -62.33
CA LYS A 2 12.63 -47.60 -61.76
C LYS A 2 13.85 -46.71 -62.10
N ARG A 3 13.79 -45.87 -63.15
CA ARG A 3 14.87 -44.90 -63.47
C ARG A 3 14.79 -43.57 -62.72
N ILE A 4 13.63 -43.25 -62.12
CA ILE A 4 13.46 -42.04 -61.29
C ILE A 4 13.93 -42.31 -59.84
N LEU A 5 13.76 -43.54 -59.35
CA LEU A 5 14.29 -43.95 -58.03
C LEU A 5 15.82 -44.03 -57.96
N ILE A 6 16.50 -44.37 -59.06
CA ILE A 6 17.97 -44.40 -59.12
C ILE A 6 18.56 -42.98 -59.16
N LEU A 7 17.88 -42.00 -59.77
CA LEU A 7 18.31 -40.60 -59.72
C LEU A 7 18.13 -39.97 -58.33
N ILE A 8 17.15 -40.41 -57.55
CA ILE A 8 16.95 -39.93 -56.17
C ILE A 8 18.01 -40.53 -55.22
N HIS A 9 18.52 -41.75 -55.48
CA HIS A 9 19.62 -42.33 -54.70
C HIS A 9 21.01 -41.76 -55.07
N VAL A 10 21.22 -41.26 -56.29
CA VAL A 10 22.48 -40.59 -56.67
C VAL A 10 22.53 -39.13 -56.20
N LEU A 11 21.38 -38.48 -55.99
CA LEU A 11 21.30 -37.16 -55.34
C LEU A 11 21.52 -37.20 -53.80
N PHE A 12 21.43 -38.37 -53.18
CA PHE A 12 21.64 -38.56 -51.73
C PHE A 12 22.99 -39.21 -51.35
N CYS A 13 23.83 -39.61 -52.31
CA CYS A 13 25.11 -40.26 -52.04
C CYS A 13 26.34 -39.53 -52.62
N GLY A 14 26.21 -38.24 -52.98
CA GLY A 14 27.32 -37.38 -53.42
C GLY A 14 27.76 -36.32 -52.39
N TYR A 15 27.19 -36.32 -51.17
CA TYR A 15 27.54 -35.36 -50.12
C TYR A 15 28.45 -36.00 -49.08
N ILE A 16 29.72 -36.18 -49.43
CA ILE A 16 30.77 -36.30 -48.41
C ILE A 16 31.28 -34.88 -48.16
N CYS A 17 30.65 -34.22 -47.19
CA CYS A 17 31.15 -32.98 -46.60
C CYS A 17 32.33 -33.35 -45.67
N PRO A 18 33.56 -32.86 -45.90
CA PRO A 18 34.66 -33.13 -44.97
C PRO A 18 34.53 -32.42 -43.62
N LEU A 19 33.63 -31.42 -43.51
CA LEU A 19 33.49 -30.57 -42.32
C LEU A 19 32.27 -30.89 -41.44
N LEU A 20 31.39 -31.79 -41.88
CA LEU A 20 30.17 -32.19 -41.16
C LEU A 20 29.91 -33.71 -41.21
N ALA A 21 30.86 -34.51 -41.69
CA ALA A 21 30.82 -35.93 -41.36
C ALA A 21 30.89 -36.04 -39.83
N GLU A 22 29.92 -36.72 -39.20
CA GLU A 22 30.07 -37.15 -37.81
C GLU A 22 31.39 -37.88 -37.71
N ASP A 23 32.39 -37.23 -37.11
CA ASP A 23 33.71 -37.82 -36.94
C ASP A 23 33.53 -39.00 -35.99
N THR A 24 33.44 -40.19 -36.57
CA THR A 24 33.34 -41.45 -35.82
C THR A 24 34.45 -41.58 -34.77
N GLY A 25 35.60 -40.91 -34.95
CA GLY A 25 36.65 -40.78 -33.95
C GLY A 25 36.25 -39.88 -32.77
N ALA A 26 35.68 -38.71 -33.03
CA ALA A 26 35.20 -37.80 -31.98
C ALA A 26 34.09 -38.43 -31.12
N VAL A 27 33.14 -39.13 -31.74
CA VAL A 27 32.07 -39.85 -31.00
C VAL A 27 32.67 -40.95 -30.12
N ARG A 28 33.57 -41.78 -30.66
CA ARG A 28 34.27 -42.82 -29.88
C ARG A 28 35.07 -42.22 -28.71
N TYR A 29 35.69 -41.07 -28.91
CA TYR A 29 36.42 -40.37 -27.85
C TYR A 29 35.49 -39.87 -26.74
N GLN A 30 34.36 -39.26 -27.11
CA GLN A 30 33.31 -38.86 -26.17
C GLN A 30 32.81 -40.06 -25.35
N ASP A 31 32.45 -41.14 -26.02
CA ASP A 31 31.96 -42.36 -25.38
C ASP A 31 32.98 -42.96 -24.42
N SER A 32 34.26 -42.96 -24.80
CA SER A 32 35.32 -43.46 -23.93
C SER A 32 35.43 -42.66 -22.63
N ILE A 33 35.35 -41.34 -22.70
CA ILE A 33 35.39 -40.46 -21.52
C ILE A 33 34.14 -40.66 -20.66
N LEU A 34 32.96 -40.70 -21.28
CA LEU A 34 31.71 -40.87 -20.56
C LEU A 34 31.63 -42.24 -19.88
N LYS A 35 32.14 -43.29 -20.52
CA LYS A 35 32.23 -44.63 -19.93
C LYS A 35 33.09 -44.63 -18.67
N VAL A 36 34.21 -43.90 -18.66
CA VAL A 36 35.01 -43.72 -17.43
C VAL A 36 34.20 -43.02 -16.36
N ALA A 37 33.50 -41.92 -16.69
CA ALA A 37 32.64 -41.23 -15.73
C ALA A 37 31.58 -42.14 -15.11
N ASP A 38 30.98 -43.02 -15.91
CA ASP A 38 29.93 -43.95 -15.45
C ASP A 38 30.46 -45.03 -14.50
N THR A 39 31.75 -45.41 -14.62
CA THR A 39 32.40 -46.33 -13.65
C THR A 39 32.74 -45.68 -12.31
N LEU A 40 32.86 -44.35 -12.25
CA LEU A 40 33.13 -43.63 -11.00
C LEU A 40 31.89 -43.64 -10.10
N PRO A 41 32.04 -43.60 -8.76
CA PRO A 41 30.89 -43.52 -7.86
C PRO A 41 30.12 -42.20 -8.04
N ALA A 42 28.79 -42.24 -7.96
CA ALA A 42 27.86 -41.10 -8.08
C ALA A 42 27.95 -40.13 -6.88
N THR A 43 29.13 -39.52 -6.74
CA THR A 43 29.53 -38.62 -5.67
C THR A 43 30.30 -37.44 -6.27
N LEU A 44 30.87 -36.61 -5.40
CA LEU A 44 31.75 -35.51 -5.79
C LEU A 44 32.87 -35.94 -6.76
N VAL A 45 33.39 -37.17 -6.63
CA VAL A 45 34.46 -37.70 -7.51
C VAL A 45 34.04 -37.67 -8.98
N ARG A 46 32.82 -38.15 -9.29
CA ARG A 46 32.30 -38.14 -10.66
C ARG A 46 32.01 -36.72 -11.15
N LEU A 47 31.49 -35.85 -10.29
CA LEU A 47 31.24 -34.44 -10.63
C LEU A 47 32.53 -33.69 -10.95
N THR A 48 33.57 -33.87 -10.15
CA THR A 48 34.89 -33.28 -10.39
C THR A 48 35.50 -33.79 -11.70
N TYR A 49 35.40 -35.09 -11.99
CA TYR A 49 35.85 -35.65 -13.27
C TYR A 49 35.11 -35.04 -14.46
N LEU A 50 33.78 -34.99 -14.43
CA LEU A 50 32.96 -34.41 -15.50
C LEU A 50 33.23 -32.91 -15.67
N ARG A 51 33.44 -32.18 -14.58
CA ARG A 51 33.85 -30.77 -14.62
C ARG A 51 35.17 -30.61 -15.37
N ASP A 52 36.17 -31.43 -15.06
CA ASP A 52 37.48 -31.35 -15.71
C ASP A 52 37.38 -31.67 -17.20
N MET A 53 36.55 -32.64 -17.58
CA MET A 53 36.32 -32.96 -18.99
C MET A 53 35.61 -31.81 -19.72
N ALA A 54 34.58 -31.20 -19.11
CA ALA A 54 33.90 -30.04 -19.68
C ALA A 54 34.83 -28.82 -19.79
N TYR A 55 35.67 -28.58 -18.77
CA TYR A 55 36.61 -27.46 -18.75
C TYR A 55 37.71 -27.61 -19.81
N LYS A 56 38.27 -28.80 -20.00
CA LYS A 56 39.32 -29.06 -21.00
C LYS A 56 38.81 -29.01 -22.44
N HIS A 57 37.51 -29.18 -22.65
CA HIS A 57 36.91 -29.34 -23.97
C HIS A 57 35.81 -28.31 -24.24
N GLN A 58 36.13 -27.01 -24.13
CA GLN A 58 35.16 -25.94 -24.39
C GLN A 58 34.96 -25.65 -25.89
N TYR A 59 35.40 -26.53 -26.77
CA TYR A 59 35.30 -26.45 -28.24
C TYR A 59 34.46 -27.58 -28.83
N ALA A 60 33.96 -27.39 -30.04
CA ALA A 60 33.19 -28.40 -30.76
C ALA A 60 34.09 -29.56 -31.22
N PRO A 61 33.57 -30.80 -31.31
CA PRO A 61 32.20 -31.22 -31.02
C PRO A 61 31.94 -31.61 -29.55
N TYR A 62 32.92 -31.45 -28.65
CA TYR A 62 32.92 -32.04 -27.30
C TYR A 62 32.17 -31.21 -26.25
N ASN A 63 32.22 -29.88 -26.39
CA ASN A 63 31.72 -28.92 -25.41
C ASN A 63 30.29 -29.18 -24.95
N MET A 64 29.36 -29.38 -25.88
CA MET A 64 27.95 -29.60 -25.55
C MET A 64 27.77 -30.92 -24.80
N THR A 65 28.40 -32.00 -25.27
CA THR A 65 28.28 -33.34 -24.67
C THR A 65 28.73 -33.37 -23.22
N PHE A 66 29.94 -32.89 -22.93
CA PHE A 66 30.46 -32.94 -21.56
C PHE A 66 29.78 -31.95 -20.62
N SER A 67 29.39 -30.77 -21.12
CA SER A 67 28.64 -29.79 -20.32
C SER A 67 27.24 -30.32 -19.96
N THR A 68 26.57 -31.00 -20.91
CA THR A 68 25.28 -31.65 -20.67
C THR A 68 25.41 -32.74 -19.62
N ARG A 69 26.41 -33.62 -19.78
CA ARG A 69 26.63 -34.72 -18.82
C ARG A 69 26.93 -34.19 -17.41
N LEU A 70 27.73 -33.13 -17.30
CA LEU A 70 28.01 -32.48 -16.02
C LEU A 70 26.73 -31.92 -15.39
N TYR A 71 25.94 -31.15 -16.14
CA TYR A 71 24.70 -30.56 -15.68
C TYR A 71 23.71 -31.63 -15.17
N GLU A 72 23.48 -32.69 -15.96
CA GLU A 72 22.58 -33.78 -15.58
C GLU A 72 23.05 -34.55 -14.35
N GLU A 73 24.35 -34.85 -14.26
CA GLU A 73 24.90 -35.56 -13.11
C GLU A 73 24.76 -34.72 -11.84
N ALA A 74 25.09 -33.41 -11.92
CA ALA A 74 24.98 -32.50 -10.80
C ALA A 74 23.54 -32.34 -10.32
N ARG A 75 22.59 -32.25 -11.26
CA ARG A 75 21.15 -32.21 -10.97
C ARG A 75 20.66 -33.49 -10.29
N ARG A 76 21.09 -34.67 -10.76
CA ARG A 76 20.76 -35.96 -10.12
C ARG A 76 21.30 -36.03 -8.69
N GLN A 77 22.51 -35.51 -8.47
CA GLN A 77 23.13 -35.45 -7.14
C GLN A 77 22.67 -34.27 -6.29
N LYS A 78 21.79 -33.39 -6.82
CA LYS A 78 21.34 -32.14 -6.17
C LYS A 78 22.49 -31.24 -5.73
N ASN A 79 23.54 -31.15 -6.55
CA ASN A 79 24.71 -30.32 -6.26
C ASN A 79 24.65 -29.01 -7.05
N ALA A 80 24.14 -27.95 -6.40
CA ALA A 80 23.91 -26.66 -7.02
C ALA A 80 25.16 -26.00 -7.63
N PHE A 81 26.34 -26.19 -7.03
CA PHE A 81 27.58 -25.60 -7.54
C PHE A 81 27.96 -26.17 -8.92
N TYR A 82 27.97 -27.50 -9.04
CA TYR A 82 28.30 -28.18 -10.29
C TYR A 82 27.16 -28.08 -11.32
N GLU A 83 25.91 -27.99 -10.87
CA GLU A 83 24.76 -27.78 -11.73
C GLU A 83 24.82 -26.40 -12.38
N ASN A 84 25.12 -25.36 -11.60
CA ASN A 84 25.39 -24.02 -12.12
C ASN A 84 26.57 -23.99 -13.10
N MET A 85 27.68 -24.70 -12.82
CA MET A 85 28.80 -24.79 -13.76
C MET A 85 28.41 -25.46 -15.09
N GLY A 86 27.66 -26.56 -15.03
CA GLY A 86 27.15 -27.25 -16.22
C GLY A 86 26.24 -26.33 -17.04
N ALA A 87 25.30 -25.64 -16.38
CA ALA A 87 24.43 -24.65 -17.00
C ALA A 87 25.23 -23.51 -17.67
N TYR A 88 26.26 -23.01 -16.99
CA TYR A 88 27.12 -21.94 -17.52
C TYR A 88 27.89 -22.38 -18.77
N TYR A 89 28.45 -23.59 -18.78
CA TYR A 89 29.13 -24.09 -19.98
C TYR A 89 28.16 -24.38 -21.13
N LEU A 90 26.93 -24.82 -20.85
CA LEU A 90 25.87 -24.97 -21.84
C LEU A 90 25.47 -23.62 -22.44
N ALA A 91 25.27 -22.59 -21.60
CA ALA A 91 25.02 -21.23 -22.06
C ALA A 91 26.14 -20.73 -22.99
N ALA A 92 27.40 -20.94 -22.62
CA ALA A 92 28.55 -20.59 -23.46
C ALA A 92 28.57 -21.34 -24.81
N CYS A 93 28.03 -22.56 -24.89
CA CYS A 93 27.87 -23.27 -26.16
C CYS A 93 26.82 -22.60 -27.06
N TYR A 94 25.74 -22.06 -26.49
CA TYR A 94 24.71 -21.33 -27.24
C TYR A 94 25.14 -19.91 -27.62
N ASP A 95 26.02 -19.26 -26.84
CA ASP A 95 26.70 -18.02 -27.24
C ASP A 95 27.47 -18.22 -28.55
N LYS A 96 28.27 -19.28 -28.63
CA LYS A 96 29.02 -19.64 -29.86
C LYS A 96 28.11 -19.94 -31.07
N LYS A 97 26.89 -20.40 -30.82
CA LYS A 97 25.88 -20.65 -31.88
C LYS A 97 25.06 -19.39 -32.22
N HIS A 98 25.30 -18.27 -31.53
CA HIS A 98 24.53 -17.04 -31.65
C HIS A 98 23.01 -17.26 -31.48
N ASP A 99 22.62 -18.09 -30.51
CA ASP A 99 21.22 -18.43 -30.24
C ASP A 99 20.69 -17.71 -28.98
N PRO A 100 20.02 -16.55 -29.13
CA PRO A 100 19.53 -15.76 -28.01
C PRO A 100 18.39 -16.44 -27.24
N ASP A 101 17.60 -17.31 -27.87
CA ASP A 101 16.45 -17.94 -27.21
C ASP A 101 16.93 -19.00 -26.22
N SER A 102 17.83 -19.88 -26.67
CA SER A 102 18.49 -20.85 -25.81
C SER A 102 19.34 -20.18 -24.72
N LEU A 103 20.03 -19.09 -25.05
CA LEU A 103 20.75 -18.29 -24.04
C LEU A 103 19.81 -17.73 -22.97
N SER A 104 18.66 -17.20 -23.36
CA SER A 104 17.68 -16.63 -22.42
C SER A 104 17.20 -17.69 -21.42
N TYR A 105 16.89 -18.90 -21.90
CA TYR A 105 16.56 -20.04 -21.03
C TYR A 105 17.67 -20.33 -20.02
N TRP A 106 18.93 -20.44 -20.46
CA TRP A 106 20.03 -20.75 -19.55
C TRP A 106 20.36 -19.60 -18.60
N VAL A 107 20.15 -18.35 -19.01
CA VAL A 107 20.31 -17.17 -18.15
C VAL A 107 19.28 -17.20 -17.02
N ASP A 108 18.03 -17.56 -17.29
CA ASP A 108 17.02 -17.74 -16.23
C ASP A 108 17.41 -18.87 -15.27
N VAL A 109 17.89 -20.01 -15.78
CA VAL A 109 18.40 -21.11 -14.96
C VAL A 109 19.57 -20.66 -14.08
N LEU A 110 20.53 -19.92 -14.62
CA LEU A 110 21.69 -19.42 -13.88
C LEU A 110 21.29 -18.40 -12.81
N LYS A 111 20.25 -17.60 -13.06
CA LYS A 111 19.73 -16.62 -12.10
C LYS A 111 19.22 -17.28 -10.83
N ASP A 112 18.56 -18.44 -10.95
CA ASP A 112 18.03 -19.19 -9.82
C ASP A 112 19.14 -19.78 -8.91
N PHE A 113 20.35 -19.98 -9.45
CA PHE A 113 21.49 -20.50 -8.69
C PHE A 113 22.28 -19.43 -7.94
N VAL A 114 22.05 -18.14 -8.19
CA VAL A 114 22.86 -17.05 -7.62
C VAL A 114 22.90 -17.10 -6.09
N SER A 115 21.75 -17.36 -5.43
CA SER A 115 21.67 -17.45 -3.97
C SER A 115 22.45 -18.62 -3.38
N GLN A 116 22.61 -19.71 -4.13
CA GLN A 116 23.26 -20.94 -3.70
C GLN A 116 24.78 -20.91 -3.98
N VAL A 117 25.19 -20.32 -5.11
CA VAL A 117 26.59 -20.25 -5.53
C VAL A 117 27.29 -19.01 -4.94
N GLY A 118 26.54 -17.96 -4.62
CA GLY A 118 27.07 -16.75 -3.98
C GLY A 118 27.78 -15.78 -4.91
N THR A 119 27.63 -15.92 -6.23
CA THR A 119 28.16 -14.97 -7.21
C THR A 119 27.18 -14.73 -8.35
N TYR A 120 27.15 -13.50 -8.85
CA TYR A 120 26.36 -13.10 -10.00
C TYR A 120 27.12 -13.27 -11.33
N ASP A 121 28.43 -13.58 -11.29
CA ASP A 121 29.29 -13.58 -12.47
C ASP A 121 28.81 -14.53 -13.57
N TYR A 122 28.42 -15.75 -13.23
CA TYR A 122 27.95 -16.73 -14.23
C TYR A 122 26.69 -16.26 -14.95
N TYR A 123 25.71 -15.78 -14.18
CA TYR A 123 24.45 -15.28 -14.71
C TYR A 123 24.64 -14.01 -15.55
N LEU A 124 25.36 -13.01 -15.03
CA LEU A 124 25.50 -11.71 -15.71
C LEU A 124 26.41 -11.77 -16.94
N GLU A 125 27.43 -12.63 -16.93
CA GLU A 125 28.26 -12.86 -18.11
C GLU A 125 27.45 -13.45 -19.28
N GLN A 126 26.55 -14.41 -18.99
CA GLN A 126 25.69 -15.02 -20.00
C GLN A 126 24.51 -14.11 -20.38
N LYS A 127 24.01 -13.29 -19.45
CA LYS A 127 23.04 -12.24 -19.78
C LYS A 127 23.64 -11.23 -20.77
N ALA A 128 24.91 -10.88 -20.62
CA ALA A 128 25.62 -10.06 -21.60
C ALA A 128 25.78 -10.79 -22.95
N ALA A 129 25.96 -12.12 -22.96
CA ALA A 129 26.03 -12.92 -24.19
C ALA A 129 24.75 -12.83 -25.04
N ILE A 130 23.58 -12.69 -24.42
CA ILE A 130 22.31 -12.44 -25.16
C ILE A 130 22.46 -11.21 -26.05
N SER A 131 23.04 -10.12 -25.55
CA SER A 131 23.29 -8.91 -26.34
C SER A 131 24.16 -9.19 -27.58
N ARG A 132 25.25 -9.97 -27.44
CA ARG A 132 26.10 -10.35 -28.59
C ARG A 132 25.35 -11.20 -29.61
N ALA A 133 24.56 -12.18 -29.16
CA ALA A 133 23.72 -12.99 -30.04
C ALA A 133 22.69 -12.13 -30.79
N LEU A 134 22.01 -11.20 -30.13
CA LEU A 134 21.09 -10.25 -30.74
C LEU A 134 21.79 -9.33 -31.76
N ALA A 135 22.97 -8.82 -31.43
CA ALA A 135 23.78 -7.98 -32.33
C ALA A 135 24.17 -8.73 -33.60
N SER A 136 24.54 -10.02 -33.50
CA SER A 136 24.86 -10.86 -34.67
C SER A 136 23.66 -11.07 -35.59
N LYS A 137 22.45 -11.15 -35.02
CA LYS A 137 21.16 -11.17 -35.75
C LYS A 137 20.71 -9.78 -36.19
N ARG A 138 21.57 -8.76 -36.04
CA ARG A 138 21.36 -7.35 -36.41
C ARG A 138 20.20 -6.68 -35.66
N GLN A 139 19.81 -7.19 -34.50
CA GLN A 139 18.82 -6.57 -33.61
C GLN A 139 19.52 -5.57 -32.67
N ILE A 140 20.04 -4.49 -33.24
CA ILE A 140 21.01 -3.61 -32.57
C ILE A 140 20.44 -2.94 -31.31
N GLU A 141 19.26 -2.34 -31.39
CA GLU A 141 18.70 -1.62 -30.24
C GLU A 141 18.34 -2.56 -29.07
N LYS A 142 17.86 -3.78 -29.36
CA LYS A 142 17.69 -4.82 -28.32
C LYS A 142 19.03 -5.19 -27.69
N ALA A 143 20.05 -5.39 -28.51
CA ALA A 143 21.39 -5.73 -28.03
C ALA A 143 21.94 -4.64 -27.12
N VAL A 144 21.85 -3.37 -27.51
CA VAL A 144 22.29 -2.22 -26.71
C VAL A 144 21.49 -2.13 -25.41
N TYR A 145 20.17 -2.31 -25.47
CA TYR A 145 19.31 -2.31 -24.28
C TYR A 145 19.72 -3.38 -23.28
N VAL A 146 19.84 -4.64 -23.72
CA VAL A 146 20.23 -5.77 -22.88
C VAL A 146 21.63 -5.57 -22.29
N ALA A 147 22.59 -5.06 -23.08
CA ALA A 147 23.93 -4.78 -22.58
C ALA A 147 23.94 -3.69 -21.49
N LYS A 148 23.20 -2.60 -21.69
CA LYS A 148 23.09 -1.51 -20.69
C LYS A 148 22.38 -1.98 -19.43
N GLU A 149 21.28 -2.73 -19.55
CA GLU A 149 20.58 -3.30 -18.40
C GLU A 149 21.51 -4.23 -17.59
N THR A 150 22.23 -5.11 -18.30
CA THR A 150 23.19 -6.02 -17.67
C THR A 150 24.35 -5.27 -16.99
N LEU A 151 24.82 -4.17 -17.60
CA LEU A 151 25.87 -3.34 -17.04
C LEU A 151 25.43 -2.69 -15.72
N GLU A 152 24.24 -2.10 -15.68
CA GLU A 152 23.70 -1.47 -14.46
C GLU A 152 23.47 -2.51 -13.35
N GLU A 153 22.94 -3.68 -13.71
CA GLU A 153 22.79 -4.79 -12.76
C GLU A 153 24.16 -5.28 -12.25
N SER A 154 25.17 -5.36 -13.11
CA SER A 154 26.53 -5.78 -12.73
C SER A 154 27.18 -4.82 -11.75
N LYS A 155 27.02 -3.50 -11.96
CA LYS A 155 27.50 -2.48 -11.02
C LYS A 155 26.80 -2.59 -9.66
N LEU A 156 25.47 -2.72 -9.67
CA LEU A 156 24.66 -2.86 -8.46
C LEU A 156 25.03 -4.11 -7.65
N ARG A 157 25.35 -5.21 -8.33
CA ARG A 157 25.69 -6.50 -7.71
C ARG A 157 27.19 -6.70 -7.48
N HIS A 158 28.01 -5.70 -7.79
CA HIS A 158 29.48 -5.76 -7.72
C HIS A 158 30.09 -6.96 -8.48
N SER A 159 29.49 -7.35 -9.60
CA SER A 159 29.98 -8.41 -10.47
C SER A 159 31.00 -7.86 -11.46
N ASN A 160 32.28 -8.13 -11.24
CA ASN A 160 33.34 -7.67 -12.13
C ASN A 160 33.26 -8.36 -13.51
N ASN A 161 33.12 -9.68 -13.56
CA ASN A 161 33.05 -10.40 -14.85
C ASN A 161 31.79 -10.03 -15.65
N GLY A 162 30.65 -9.88 -14.97
CA GLY A 162 29.40 -9.39 -15.58
C GLY A 162 29.57 -7.99 -16.18
N MET A 163 30.23 -7.08 -15.46
CA MET A 163 30.50 -5.72 -15.93
C MET A 163 31.39 -5.71 -17.18
N ILE A 164 32.51 -6.45 -17.16
CA ILE A 164 33.42 -6.55 -18.31
C ILE A 164 32.71 -7.16 -19.53
N ALA A 165 31.93 -8.23 -19.32
CA ALA A 165 31.15 -8.86 -20.39
C ALA A 165 30.07 -7.92 -20.95
N ALA A 166 29.44 -7.10 -20.12
CA ALA A 166 28.44 -6.12 -20.54
C ALA A 166 29.06 -5.01 -21.39
N TYR A 167 30.20 -4.44 -20.97
CA TYR A 167 30.94 -3.48 -21.79
C TYR A 167 31.41 -4.08 -23.12
N ASN A 168 31.90 -5.32 -23.11
CA ASN A 168 32.27 -6.04 -24.33
C ASN A 168 31.07 -6.14 -25.29
N SER A 169 29.92 -6.55 -24.77
CA SER A 169 28.70 -6.73 -25.57
C SER A 169 28.16 -5.41 -26.12
N LEU A 170 28.22 -4.35 -25.32
CA LEU A 170 27.88 -3.00 -25.73
C LEU A 170 28.80 -2.52 -26.86
N GLY A 171 30.11 -2.71 -26.71
CA GLY A 171 31.09 -2.36 -27.74
C GLY A 171 30.90 -3.16 -29.03
N CYS A 172 30.59 -4.45 -28.94
CA CYS A 172 30.24 -5.29 -30.08
C CYS A 172 28.97 -4.78 -30.80
N ALA A 173 27.91 -4.45 -30.06
CA ALA A 173 26.68 -3.91 -30.63
C ALA A 173 26.93 -2.58 -31.37
N TYR A 174 27.69 -1.66 -30.76
CA TYR A 174 28.07 -0.40 -31.41
C TYR A 174 28.93 -0.63 -32.65
N GLY A 175 29.89 -1.56 -32.60
CA GLY A 175 30.73 -1.93 -33.74
C GLY A 175 29.92 -2.44 -34.94
N VAL A 176 28.93 -3.30 -34.70
CA VAL A 176 28.03 -3.83 -35.74
C VAL A 176 27.17 -2.72 -36.38
N SER A 177 26.87 -1.66 -35.63
CA SER A 177 26.10 -0.49 -36.08
C SER A 177 26.94 0.68 -36.63
N SER A 178 28.22 0.43 -36.96
CA SER A 178 29.14 1.44 -37.51
C SER A 178 29.39 2.64 -36.60
N ARG A 179 29.42 2.41 -35.27
CA ARG A 179 29.72 3.41 -34.23
C ARG A 179 31.07 3.10 -33.56
N PRO A 180 32.22 3.23 -34.28
CA PRO A 180 33.51 2.73 -33.81
C PRO A 180 34.07 3.47 -32.60
N ASN A 181 33.76 4.76 -32.44
CA ASN A 181 34.22 5.53 -31.29
C ASN A 181 33.55 5.05 -29.99
N GLU A 182 32.24 4.89 -30.01
CA GLU A 182 31.49 4.40 -28.85
C GLU A 182 31.82 2.94 -28.54
N ALA A 183 32.10 2.14 -29.57
CA ALA A 183 32.62 0.79 -29.38
C ALA A 183 33.98 0.81 -28.66
N LEU A 184 34.91 1.65 -29.12
CA LEU A 184 36.23 1.80 -28.50
C LEU A 184 36.12 2.28 -27.06
N ASP A 185 35.28 3.29 -26.79
CA ASP A 185 35.06 3.81 -25.44
C ASP A 185 34.55 2.71 -24.51
N ALA A 186 33.59 1.90 -24.94
CA ALA A 186 33.09 0.78 -24.15
C ALA A 186 34.19 -0.26 -23.85
N PHE A 187 35.02 -0.62 -24.85
CA PHE A 187 36.12 -1.56 -24.63
C PHE A 187 37.22 -1.00 -23.73
N LEU A 188 37.55 0.29 -23.85
CA LEU A 188 38.53 0.96 -23.00
C LEU A 188 38.02 1.08 -21.55
N GLU A 189 36.72 1.32 -21.36
CA GLU A 189 36.09 1.26 -20.04
C GLU A 189 36.17 -0.14 -19.43
N ALA A 190 35.94 -1.20 -20.23
CA ALA A 190 36.16 -2.57 -19.77
C ALA A 190 37.62 -2.78 -19.33
N TYR A 191 38.58 -2.39 -20.16
CA TYR A 191 40.01 -2.53 -19.89
C TYR A 191 40.45 -1.80 -18.60
N ARG A 192 39.96 -0.57 -18.39
CA ARG A 192 40.22 0.21 -17.16
C ARG A 192 39.69 -0.47 -15.90
N ASN A 193 38.67 -1.31 -16.03
CA ASN A 193 38.02 -2.01 -14.92
C ASN A 193 38.50 -3.47 -14.75
N PHE A 194 39.60 -3.85 -15.42
CA PHE A 194 40.23 -5.14 -15.15
C PHE A 194 40.68 -5.23 -13.68
N SER A 195 40.42 -6.40 -13.10
CA SER A 195 40.81 -6.75 -11.74
C SER A 195 41.60 -8.07 -11.75
N PRO A 196 42.24 -8.44 -10.63
CA PRO A 196 42.83 -9.77 -10.47
C PRO A 196 41.80 -10.90 -10.63
N GLN A 197 40.51 -10.64 -10.38
CA GLN A 197 39.42 -11.61 -10.47
C GLN A 197 38.80 -11.68 -11.88
N THR A 198 39.10 -10.72 -12.76
CA THR A 198 38.59 -10.75 -14.15
C THR A 198 39.12 -11.99 -14.86
N LYS A 199 38.21 -12.77 -15.46
CA LYS A 199 38.55 -13.97 -16.22
C LYS A 199 39.50 -13.66 -17.37
N THR A 200 40.52 -14.51 -17.54
CA THR A 200 41.53 -14.38 -18.59
C THR A 200 40.91 -14.32 -20.00
N SER A 201 39.86 -15.11 -20.26
CA SER A 201 39.18 -15.11 -21.56
C SER A 201 38.54 -13.76 -21.88
N LEU A 202 37.93 -13.09 -20.89
CA LEU A 202 37.37 -11.74 -21.04
C LEU A 202 38.47 -10.71 -21.28
N LYS A 203 39.62 -10.82 -20.60
CA LYS A 203 40.77 -9.94 -20.82
C LYS A 203 41.26 -10.03 -22.26
N VAL A 204 41.51 -11.25 -22.73
CA VAL A 204 41.99 -11.52 -24.09
C VAL A 204 41.00 -11.02 -25.14
N ASP A 205 39.69 -11.24 -24.95
CA ASP A 205 38.67 -10.76 -25.88
C ASP A 205 38.65 -9.22 -25.92
N ILE A 206 38.60 -8.53 -24.78
CA ILE A 206 38.64 -7.05 -24.74
C ILE A 206 39.90 -6.50 -25.40
N LEU A 207 41.08 -7.06 -25.11
CA LEU A 207 42.34 -6.63 -25.73
C LEU A 207 42.30 -6.83 -27.25
N SER A 208 41.77 -7.96 -27.71
CA SER A 208 41.53 -8.23 -29.13
C SER A 208 40.61 -7.18 -29.76
N ARG A 209 39.49 -6.83 -29.11
CA ARG A 209 38.53 -5.82 -29.61
C ARG A 209 39.17 -4.44 -29.72
N ILE A 210 39.91 -4.00 -28.70
CA ILE A 210 40.62 -2.71 -28.72
C ILE A 210 41.63 -2.69 -29.88
N ALA A 211 42.45 -3.74 -29.99
CA ALA A 211 43.44 -3.86 -31.06
C ALA A 211 42.78 -3.86 -32.45
N GLN A 212 41.62 -4.51 -32.60
CA GLN A 212 40.84 -4.51 -33.84
C GLN A 212 40.33 -3.11 -34.20
N VAL A 213 39.75 -2.36 -33.25
CA VAL A 213 39.23 -1.02 -33.52
C VAL A 213 40.34 -0.04 -33.89
N TYR A 214 41.47 -0.06 -33.17
CA TYR A 214 42.62 0.77 -33.54
C TYR A 214 43.23 0.37 -34.90
N GLY A 215 43.31 -0.94 -35.19
CA GLY A 215 43.80 -1.45 -36.46
C GLY A 215 42.94 -1.01 -37.64
N ASN A 216 41.61 -1.11 -37.52
CA ASN A 216 40.67 -0.65 -38.54
C ASN A 216 40.75 0.86 -38.79
N GLY A 217 41.07 1.64 -37.75
CA GLY A 217 41.28 3.09 -37.84
C GLY A 217 42.68 3.50 -38.33
N GLY A 218 43.56 2.55 -38.68
CA GLY A 218 44.94 2.83 -39.11
C GLY A 218 45.86 3.34 -37.99
N LYS A 219 45.44 3.26 -36.72
CA LYS A 219 46.18 3.77 -35.55
C LYS A 219 47.11 2.71 -34.98
N ASP A 220 48.05 2.25 -35.80
CA ASP A 220 48.91 1.10 -35.50
C ASP A 220 49.77 1.26 -34.22
N SER A 221 50.20 2.47 -33.89
CA SER A 221 50.95 2.75 -32.65
C SER A 221 50.12 2.52 -31.40
N LEU A 222 48.82 2.83 -31.44
CA LEU A 222 47.90 2.62 -30.32
C LEU A 222 47.44 1.17 -30.22
N LYS A 223 47.45 0.42 -31.33
CA LYS A 223 47.10 -1.00 -31.37
C LYS A 223 48.13 -1.88 -30.65
N LEU A 224 49.42 -1.64 -30.88
CA LEU A 224 50.50 -2.56 -30.50
C LEU A 224 50.57 -2.91 -29.00
N PRO A 225 50.40 -1.96 -28.06
CA PRO A 225 50.44 -2.29 -26.64
C PRO A 225 49.40 -3.36 -26.25
N TYR A 226 48.15 -3.19 -26.71
CA TYR A 226 47.06 -4.13 -26.42
C TYR A 226 47.25 -5.47 -27.11
N LEU A 227 47.78 -5.48 -28.34
CA LEU A 227 48.10 -6.72 -29.05
C LEU A 227 49.21 -7.51 -28.36
N HIS A 228 50.26 -6.81 -27.88
CA HIS A 228 51.33 -7.46 -27.13
C HIS A 228 50.86 -7.99 -25.77
N GLU A 229 50.03 -7.24 -25.06
CA GLU A 229 49.42 -7.70 -23.81
C GLU A 229 48.51 -8.92 -24.03
N MET A 230 47.75 -8.94 -25.13
CA MET A 230 46.93 -10.09 -25.54
C MET A 230 47.79 -11.34 -25.74
N ASP A 231 48.88 -11.24 -26.51
CA ASP A 231 49.81 -12.34 -26.77
C ASP A 231 50.46 -12.84 -25.47
N MET A 232 51.02 -11.92 -24.67
CA MET A 232 51.63 -12.28 -23.38
C MET A 232 50.65 -12.99 -22.44
N THR A 233 49.39 -12.53 -22.41
CA THR A 233 48.33 -13.16 -21.61
C THR A 233 48.02 -14.58 -22.11
N LEU A 234 47.96 -14.77 -23.44
CA LEU A 234 47.76 -16.07 -24.07
C LEU A 234 48.91 -17.04 -23.78
N GLN A 235 50.17 -16.61 -23.99
CA GLN A 235 51.33 -17.45 -23.69
C GLN A 235 51.38 -17.84 -22.21
N THR A 236 51.02 -16.92 -21.31
CA THR A 236 50.99 -17.17 -19.87
C THR A 236 49.94 -18.21 -19.48
N VAL A 237 48.73 -18.15 -20.04
CA VAL A 237 47.68 -19.13 -19.70
C VAL A 237 47.95 -20.50 -20.31
N ILE A 238 48.44 -20.54 -21.56
CA ILE A 238 48.76 -21.79 -22.25
C ILE A 238 49.94 -22.52 -21.59
N SER A 239 50.96 -21.79 -21.14
CA SER A 239 52.10 -22.38 -20.42
C SER A 239 51.72 -22.93 -19.04
N LYS A 240 50.76 -22.29 -18.35
CA LYS A 240 50.25 -22.77 -17.05
C LYS A 240 49.36 -23.99 -17.20
N GLU A 241 48.56 -24.06 -18.26
CA GLU A 241 47.57 -25.12 -18.48
C GLU A 241 47.66 -25.68 -19.92
N PRO A 242 48.72 -26.43 -20.27
CA PRO A 242 48.93 -26.91 -21.64
C PRO A 242 47.80 -27.80 -22.14
N GLU A 243 47.16 -28.54 -21.24
CA GLU A 243 45.99 -29.40 -21.50
C GLU A 243 44.75 -28.62 -22.01
N THR A 244 44.65 -27.32 -21.72
CA THR A 244 43.51 -26.49 -22.15
C THR A 244 43.82 -25.64 -23.38
N ARG A 245 45.01 -25.80 -23.99
CA ARG A 245 45.44 -24.98 -25.14
C ARG A 245 44.41 -24.92 -26.27
N LYS A 246 43.70 -26.02 -26.54
CA LYS A 246 42.66 -26.07 -27.59
C LYS A 246 41.49 -25.10 -27.35
N ASN A 247 41.21 -24.73 -26.11
CA ASN A 247 40.21 -23.70 -25.79
C ASN A 247 40.66 -22.29 -26.27
N TRP A 248 41.97 -22.08 -26.42
CA TRP A 248 42.58 -20.80 -26.76
C TRP A 248 42.94 -20.66 -28.24
N SER A 249 42.84 -21.73 -29.04
CA SER A 249 43.29 -21.72 -30.44
C SER A 249 42.65 -20.61 -31.28
N ASN A 250 41.36 -20.33 -31.09
CA ASN A 250 40.70 -19.22 -31.80
C ASN A 250 41.32 -17.85 -31.43
N PHE A 251 41.69 -17.65 -30.16
CA PHE A 251 42.36 -16.43 -29.71
C PHE A 251 43.82 -16.35 -30.16
N GLU A 252 44.56 -17.48 -30.16
CA GLU A 252 45.91 -17.55 -30.75
C GLU A 252 45.86 -17.17 -32.24
N ILE A 253 44.91 -17.74 -33.00
CA ILE A 253 44.72 -17.44 -34.42
C ILE A 253 44.41 -15.95 -34.63
N ASP A 254 43.51 -15.40 -33.84
CA ASP A 254 43.14 -14.00 -33.91
C ASP A 254 44.31 -13.05 -33.58
N CYS A 255 45.15 -13.43 -32.62
CA CYS A 255 46.37 -12.71 -32.28
C CYS A 255 47.36 -12.70 -33.47
N GLU A 256 47.63 -13.88 -34.03
CA GLU A 256 48.53 -14.06 -35.18
C GLU A 256 48.03 -13.28 -36.40
N VAL A 257 46.72 -13.34 -36.70
CA VAL A 257 46.10 -12.55 -37.79
C VAL A 257 46.33 -11.05 -37.61
N LYS A 258 46.23 -10.53 -36.38
CA LYS A 258 46.49 -9.10 -36.10
C LYS A 258 47.96 -8.74 -36.30
N TYR A 259 48.91 -9.62 -35.97
CA TYR A 259 50.32 -9.43 -36.28
C TYR A 259 50.59 -9.48 -37.78
N ILE A 260 50.00 -10.44 -38.51
CA ILE A 260 50.12 -10.53 -39.97
C ILE A 260 49.67 -9.22 -40.62
N LEU A 261 48.47 -8.73 -40.27
CA LEU A 261 47.95 -7.46 -40.78
C LEU A 261 48.85 -6.27 -40.44
N HIS A 262 49.42 -6.23 -39.22
CA HIS A 262 50.36 -5.18 -38.83
C HIS A 262 51.61 -5.16 -39.73
N TYR A 263 52.26 -6.32 -39.93
CA TYR A 263 53.48 -6.40 -40.73
C TYR A 263 53.20 -6.22 -42.22
N MET A 264 52.07 -6.72 -42.74
CA MET A 264 51.62 -6.46 -44.11
C MET A 264 51.41 -4.96 -44.36
N ASN A 265 50.79 -4.22 -43.43
CA ASN A 265 50.58 -2.78 -43.57
C ASN A 265 51.90 -2.00 -43.59
N ARG A 266 52.94 -2.52 -42.93
CA ARG A 266 54.31 -1.97 -42.95
C ARG A 266 55.16 -2.47 -44.10
N LYS A 267 54.60 -3.28 -45.01
CA LYS A 267 55.31 -3.93 -46.13
C LYS A 267 56.47 -4.84 -45.67
N ASN A 268 56.43 -5.33 -44.43
CA ASN A 268 57.37 -6.33 -43.93
C ASN A 268 56.81 -7.74 -44.20
N PHE A 269 56.86 -8.16 -45.47
CA PHE A 269 56.25 -9.41 -45.92
C PHE A 269 56.96 -10.66 -45.41
N THR A 270 58.24 -10.57 -45.06
CA THR A 270 59.00 -11.68 -44.48
C THR A 270 58.45 -12.06 -43.11
N VAL A 271 58.33 -11.07 -42.21
CA VAL A 271 57.79 -11.32 -40.86
C VAL A 271 56.30 -11.67 -40.93
N ALA A 272 55.53 -11.04 -41.83
CA ALA A 272 54.14 -11.44 -42.07
C ALA A 272 54.02 -12.92 -42.49
N HIS A 273 54.93 -13.41 -43.33
CA HIS A 273 54.95 -14.82 -43.74
C HIS A 273 55.24 -15.77 -42.57
N GLU A 274 56.17 -15.42 -41.68
CA GLU A 274 56.45 -16.23 -40.48
C GLU A 274 55.20 -16.40 -39.61
N HIS A 275 54.43 -15.34 -39.41
CA HIS A 275 53.15 -15.40 -38.68
C HIS A 275 52.08 -16.19 -39.46
N ILE A 276 52.05 -16.12 -40.79
CA ILE A 276 51.18 -16.98 -41.62
C ILE A 276 51.51 -18.46 -41.40
N GLU A 277 52.78 -18.83 -41.36
CA GLU A 277 53.19 -20.22 -41.12
C GLU A 277 52.91 -20.67 -39.67
N LYS A 278 52.94 -19.76 -38.70
CA LYS A 278 52.47 -20.04 -37.33
C LYS A 278 50.97 -20.32 -37.32
N VAL A 279 50.16 -19.44 -37.91
CA VAL A 279 48.69 -19.57 -37.83
C VAL A 279 48.18 -20.80 -38.57
N LYS A 280 48.82 -21.21 -39.67
CA LYS A 280 48.51 -22.46 -40.38
C LYS A 280 48.62 -23.70 -39.49
N LYS A 281 49.61 -23.74 -38.60
CA LYS A 281 49.80 -24.87 -37.67
C LYS A 281 48.72 -24.95 -36.60
N LEU A 282 47.96 -23.87 -36.39
CA LEU A 282 46.86 -23.82 -35.43
C LEU A 282 45.51 -24.25 -36.04
N LEU A 283 45.42 -24.42 -37.37
CA LEU A 283 44.19 -24.78 -38.08
C LEU A 283 43.85 -26.28 -37.94
N GLU A 284 43.46 -26.67 -36.73
CA GLU A 284 42.93 -28.00 -36.41
C GLU A 284 41.39 -28.07 -36.60
N PRO A 285 40.80 -29.28 -36.69
CA PRO A 285 39.35 -29.45 -36.91
C PRO A 285 38.42 -28.79 -35.88
N HIS A 286 38.90 -28.49 -34.67
CA HIS A 286 38.10 -27.83 -33.62
C HIS A 286 38.03 -26.31 -33.78
N VAL A 287 38.88 -25.72 -34.61
CA VAL A 287 38.92 -24.27 -34.84
C VAL A 287 37.59 -23.85 -35.42
N ASP A 288 37.04 -22.78 -34.87
CA ASP A 288 35.77 -22.27 -35.36
C ASP A 288 35.93 -21.82 -36.82
N PRO A 289 35.04 -22.26 -37.73
CA PRO A 289 35.25 -22.06 -39.15
C PRO A 289 35.22 -20.58 -39.59
N VAL A 290 34.75 -19.65 -38.75
CA VAL A 290 34.95 -18.19 -38.96
C VAL A 290 36.44 -17.80 -38.87
N PHE A 291 37.18 -18.35 -37.91
CA PHE A 291 38.62 -18.08 -37.77
C PHE A 291 39.43 -18.75 -38.86
N TRP A 292 39.05 -19.98 -39.24
CA TRP A 292 39.61 -20.65 -40.42
C TRP A 292 39.45 -19.77 -41.67
N LEU A 293 38.24 -19.26 -41.92
CA LEU A 293 37.96 -18.39 -43.08
C LEU A 293 38.78 -17.10 -43.03
N ASN A 294 38.92 -16.47 -41.85
CA ASN A 294 39.76 -15.27 -41.70
C ASN A 294 41.21 -15.55 -42.09
N VAL A 295 41.77 -16.70 -41.70
CA VAL A 295 43.13 -17.11 -42.09
C VAL A 295 43.25 -17.28 -43.61
N GLN A 296 42.24 -17.84 -44.28
CA GLN A 296 42.24 -17.92 -45.74
C GLN A 296 42.21 -16.52 -46.37
N LEU A 297 41.31 -15.64 -45.91
CA LEU A 297 41.20 -14.27 -46.41
C LEU A 297 42.50 -13.46 -46.24
N ILE A 298 43.20 -13.63 -45.12
CA ILE A 298 44.50 -12.96 -44.92
C ILE A 298 45.57 -13.51 -45.87
N GLN A 299 45.63 -14.82 -46.12
CA GLN A 299 46.58 -15.41 -47.07
C GLN A 299 46.33 -14.91 -48.50
N LEU A 300 45.06 -14.79 -48.90
CA LEU A 300 44.68 -14.20 -50.19
C LEU A 300 45.19 -12.77 -50.34
N GLN A 301 44.99 -11.95 -49.31
CA GLN A 301 45.51 -10.58 -49.29
C GLN A 301 47.04 -10.54 -49.28
N TYR A 302 47.70 -11.49 -48.63
CA TYR A 302 49.15 -11.61 -48.64
C TYR A 302 49.66 -11.86 -50.06
N TYR A 303 49.15 -12.91 -50.72
CA TYR A 303 49.55 -13.26 -52.09
C TYR A 303 49.28 -12.13 -53.09
N ALA A 304 48.14 -11.45 -52.96
CA ALA A 304 47.85 -10.28 -53.81
C ALA A 304 48.85 -9.12 -53.56
N LYS A 305 49.29 -8.90 -52.31
CA LYS A 305 50.26 -7.84 -51.99
C LYS A 305 51.72 -8.18 -52.33
N THR A 306 52.04 -9.46 -52.52
CA THR A 306 53.36 -9.95 -52.95
C THR A 306 53.42 -10.27 -54.44
N ASP A 307 52.42 -9.84 -55.22
CA ASP A 307 52.28 -10.09 -56.66
C ASP A 307 52.18 -11.58 -57.05
N GLU A 308 51.82 -12.45 -56.09
CA GLU A 308 51.59 -13.89 -56.28
C GLU A 308 50.12 -14.17 -56.66
N TYR A 309 49.62 -13.47 -57.69
CA TYR A 309 48.20 -13.45 -58.07
C TYR A 309 47.60 -14.84 -58.33
N ASP A 310 48.35 -15.76 -58.94
CA ASP A 310 47.88 -17.12 -59.24
C ASP A 310 47.60 -17.94 -57.97
N LYS A 311 48.43 -17.78 -56.93
CA LYS A 311 48.21 -18.44 -55.64
C LYS A 311 46.97 -17.89 -54.95
N SER A 312 46.75 -16.58 -55.04
CA SER A 312 45.53 -15.95 -54.53
C SER A 312 44.29 -16.49 -55.25
N ILE A 313 44.27 -16.49 -56.59
CA ILE A 313 43.11 -16.98 -57.36
C ILE A 313 42.83 -18.46 -57.07
N ALA A 314 43.87 -19.31 -57.05
CA ALA A 314 43.73 -20.74 -56.76
C ALA A 314 43.15 -20.98 -55.37
N LEU A 315 43.62 -20.26 -54.36
CA LEU A 315 43.08 -20.37 -52.99
C LEU A 315 41.63 -19.87 -52.91
N ILE A 316 41.23 -18.84 -53.67
CA ILE A 316 39.83 -18.44 -53.74
C ILE A 316 38.97 -19.57 -54.29
N ASP A 317 39.40 -20.20 -55.38
CA ASP A 317 38.65 -21.29 -56.00
C ASP A 317 38.53 -22.51 -55.07
N GLU A 318 39.57 -22.79 -54.29
CA GLU A 318 39.55 -23.84 -53.26
C GLU A 318 38.52 -23.56 -52.15
N VAL A 319 38.47 -22.34 -51.63
CA VAL A 319 37.61 -22.00 -50.47
C VAL A 319 36.17 -21.65 -50.88
N THR A 320 35.94 -21.27 -52.14
CA THR A 320 34.64 -20.81 -52.65
C THR A 320 33.49 -21.79 -52.38
N PRO A 321 33.61 -23.11 -52.62
CA PRO A 321 32.53 -24.06 -52.33
C PRO A 321 32.14 -24.08 -50.85
N THR A 322 33.13 -24.04 -49.95
CA THR A 322 32.90 -24.00 -48.50
C THR A 322 32.22 -22.70 -48.08
N VAL A 323 32.66 -21.57 -48.62
CA VAL A 323 32.07 -20.24 -48.33
C VAL A 323 30.66 -20.13 -48.88
N LEU A 324 30.38 -20.64 -50.08
CA LEU A 324 29.05 -20.62 -50.67
C LEU A 324 28.02 -21.39 -49.83
N ASN A 325 28.43 -22.51 -49.23
CA ASN A 325 27.51 -23.35 -48.45
C ASN A 325 27.32 -22.86 -47.01
N ASN A 326 28.38 -22.32 -46.39
CA ASN A 326 28.38 -22.04 -44.95
C ASN A 326 28.42 -20.53 -44.60
N TYR A 327 28.89 -19.68 -45.53
CA TYR A 327 29.18 -18.25 -45.30
C TYR A 327 28.68 -17.39 -46.44
N VAL A 328 27.39 -17.55 -46.76
CA VAL A 328 26.70 -16.89 -47.88
C VAL A 328 26.91 -15.35 -47.87
N SER A 329 26.97 -14.72 -46.69
CA SER A 329 27.23 -13.28 -46.55
C SER A 329 28.64 -12.85 -46.96
N THR A 330 29.62 -13.75 -46.85
CA THR A 330 31.04 -13.49 -47.17
C THR A 330 31.38 -13.89 -48.61
N PHE A 331 30.55 -14.71 -49.24
CA PHE A 331 30.71 -15.15 -50.63
C PHE A 331 30.89 -13.98 -51.60
N ALA A 332 30.04 -12.96 -51.51
CA ALA A 332 30.13 -11.80 -52.39
C ALA A 332 31.47 -11.07 -52.26
N THR A 333 31.96 -10.91 -51.03
CA THR A 333 33.27 -10.31 -50.74
C THR A 333 34.41 -11.14 -51.34
N LEU A 334 34.37 -12.46 -51.19
CA LEU A 334 35.39 -13.36 -51.72
C LEU A 334 35.46 -13.31 -53.26
N ILE A 335 34.30 -13.35 -53.93
CA ILE A 335 34.24 -13.28 -55.40
C ILE A 335 34.68 -11.90 -55.91
N ASN A 336 34.37 -10.83 -55.19
CA ASN A 336 34.88 -9.49 -55.50
C ASN A 336 36.41 -9.42 -55.34
N TYR A 337 36.98 -10.06 -54.32
CA TYR A 337 38.43 -10.17 -54.18
C TYR A 337 39.05 -10.89 -55.39
N LYS A 338 38.48 -12.02 -55.84
CA LYS A 338 38.96 -12.72 -57.04
C LYS A 338 38.96 -11.81 -58.27
N ALA A 339 37.85 -11.11 -58.50
CA ALA A 339 37.76 -10.18 -59.62
C ALA A 339 38.79 -9.04 -59.52
N SER A 340 39.05 -8.52 -58.32
CA SER A 340 40.10 -7.51 -58.10
C SER A 340 41.49 -8.09 -58.37
N THR A 341 41.79 -9.27 -57.84
CA THR A 341 43.09 -9.95 -58.04
C THR A 341 43.33 -10.29 -59.52
N GLN A 342 42.30 -10.71 -60.26
CA GLN A 342 42.39 -10.92 -61.71
C GLN A 342 42.66 -9.61 -62.45
N TYR A 343 41.97 -8.53 -62.07
CA TYR A 343 42.22 -7.20 -62.63
C TYR A 343 43.66 -6.74 -62.38
N ASP A 344 44.15 -6.86 -61.14
CA ASP A 344 45.51 -6.47 -60.74
C ASP A 344 46.58 -7.32 -61.46
N LYS A 345 46.29 -8.60 -61.72
CA LYS A 345 47.10 -9.49 -62.58
C LYS A 345 47.12 -9.07 -64.06
N GLY A 346 46.14 -8.28 -64.51
CA GLY A 346 45.91 -7.92 -65.91
C GLY A 346 44.93 -8.84 -66.67
N ASP A 347 44.29 -9.79 -66.00
CA ASP A 347 43.23 -10.65 -66.54
C ASP A 347 41.87 -9.94 -66.48
N ILE A 348 41.68 -8.96 -67.37
CA ILE A 348 40.49 -8.11 -67.39
C ILE A 348 39.23 -8.90 -67.78
N ASP A 349 39.34 -9.81 -68.75
CA ASP A 349 38.21 -10.64 -69.20
C ASP A 349 37.74 -11.58 -68.10
N GLY A 350 38.68 -12.25 -67.40
CA GLY A 350 38.37 -13.07 -66.24
C GLY A 350 37.74 -12.27 -65.10
N ALA A 351 38.22 -11.05 -64.83
CA ALA A 351 37.62 -10.17 -63.82
C ALA A 351 36.16 -9.80 -64.15
N ILE A 352 35.87 -9.50 -65.43
CA ILE A 352 34.51 -9.20 -65.91
C ILE A 352 33.61 -10.42 -65.76
N GLU A 353 34.08 -11.60 -66.15
CA GLU A 353 33.33 -12.85 -66.03
C GLU A 353 32.99 -13.17 -64.56
N THR A 354 33.98 -13.04 -63.66
CA THR A 354 33.80 -13.23 -62.22
C THR A 354 32.76 -12.27 -61.64
N ARG A 355 32.76 -10.99 -62.05
CA ARG A 355 31.72 -10.02 -61.62
C ARG A 355 30.34 -10.36 -62.17
N ARG A 356 30.24 -10.81 -63.43
CA ARG A 356 28.95 -11.28 -64.00
C ARG A 356 28.42 -12.50 -63.25
N TYR A 357 29.31 -13.42 -62.85
CA TYR A 357 28.95 -14.56 -62.03
C TYR A 357 28.35 -14.12 -60.68
N LEU A 358 28.98 -13.15 -60.01
CA LEU A 358 28.44 -12.58 -58.77
C LEU A 358 27.04 -11.97 -58.97
N ILE A 359 26.86 -11.14 -60.01
CA ILE A 359 25.55 -10.50 -60.31
C ILE A 359 24.46 -11.56 -60.52
N ARG A 360 24.74 -12.64 -61.26
CA ARG A 360 23.77 -13.72 -61.47
C ARG A 360 23.40 -14.46 -60.18
N LYS A 361 24.31 -14.51 -59.20
CA LYS A 361 24.06 -15.08 -57.87
C LYS A 361 23.41 -14.08 -56.91
N GLN A 362 23.55 -12.78 -57.17
CA GLN A 362 23.08 -11.68 -56.31
C GLN A 362 21.57 -11.71 -56.06
N ASP A 363 20.75 -12.05 -57.05
CA ASP A 363 19.29 -12.11 -56.89
C ASP A 363 18.86 -13.18 -55.86
N SER A 364 19.56 -14.31 -55.81
CA SER A 364 19.34 -15.34 -54.78
C SER A 364 19.88 -14.93 -53.41
N LEU A 365 20.94 -14.12 -53.37
CA LEU A 365 21.56 -13.60 -52.14
C LEU A 365 20.73 -12.46 -51.49
N ASN A 366 20.13 -11.59 -52.31
CA ASN A 366 19.37 -10.41 -51.87
C ASN A 366 18.08 -10.78 -51.12
N ASN A 367 17.39 -11.86 -51.51
CA ASN A 367 16.17 -12.32 -50.81
C ASN A 367 16.42 -12.63 -49.33
N ALA A 368 17.58 -13.20 -48.98
CA ALA A 368 17.95 -13.47 -47.58
C ALA A 368 18.26 -12.18 -46.79
N PHE A 369 18.84 -11.18 -47.45
CA PHE A 369 19.17 -9.89 -46.82
C PHE A 369 17.93 -9.02 -46.57
N SER A 370 17.05 -8.90 -47.57
CA SER A 370 15.80 -8.11 -47.47
C SER A 370 14.84 -8.67 -46.40
N ALA A 371 14.75 -9.99 -46.27
CA ALA A 371 13.94 -10.63 -45.23
C ALA A 371 14.42 -10.28 -43.80
N ASN A 372 15.74 -10.26 -43.58
CA ASN A 372 16.32 -9.88 -42.29
C ASN A 372 16.16 -8.39 -41.98
N GLN A 373 16.29 -7.51 -42.98
CA GLN A 373 16.04 -6.07 -42.77
C GLN A 373 14.57 -5.79 -42.42
N LEU A 374 13.62 -6.45 -43.08
CA LEU A 374 12.20 -6.31 -42.75
C LEU A 374 11.89 -6.82 -41.33
N LYS A 375 12.54 -7.92 -40.91
CA LYS A 375 12.42 -8.44 -39.56
C LYS A 375 12.94 -7.45 -38.50
N GLN A 376 14.09 -6.81 -38.75
CA GLN A 376 14.63 -5.78 -37.85
C GLN A 376 13.68 -4.61 -37.66
N VAL A 377 13.13 -4.07 -38.76
CA VAL A 377 12.20 -2.94 -38.68
C VAL A 377 11.00 -3.32 -37.82
N LYS A 378 10.38 -4.49 -38.05
CA LYS A 378 9.26 -4.98 -37.23
C LYS A 378 9.63 -5.11 -35.75
N GLU A 379 10.84 -5.57 -35.46
CA GLU A 379 11.29 -5.73 -34.08
C GLU A 379 11.59 -4.41 -33.37
N ILE A 380 12.14 -3.41 -34.07
CA ILE A 380 12.33 -2.06 -33.51
C ILE A 380 10.97 -1.50 -33.08
N TYR A 381 9.97 -1.55 -33.97
CA TYR A 381 8.60 -1.14 -33.63
C TYR A 381 8.05 -1.87 -32.40
N HIS A 382 8.30 -3.17 -32.28
CA HIS A 382 7.83 -3.95 -31.13
C HIS A 382 8.55 -3.59 -29.82
N ILE A 383 9.85 -3.25 -29.85
CA ILE A 383 10.57 -2.76 -28.66
C ILE A 383 9.99 -1.42 -28.22
N ASP A 384 9.78 -0.51 -29.17
CA ASP A 384 9.25 0.82 -28.88
C ASP A 384 7.85 0.69 -28.25
N GLU A 385 7.04 -0.24 -28.74
CA GLU A 385 5.74 -0.60 -28.15
C GLU A 385 5.88 -1.12 -26.71
N LEU A 386 6.78 -2.07 -26.45
CA LEU A 386 7.03 -2.62 -25.10
C LEU A 386 7.58 -1.57 -24.13
N LEU A 387 8.48 -0.68 -24.57
CA LEU A 387 8.99 0.42 -23.76
C LEU A 387 7.87 1.39 -23.39
N LEU A 388 6.99 1.68 -24.35
CA LEU A 388 5.84 2.54 -24.15
C LEU A 388 4.80 1.90 -23.21
N GLU A 389 4.59 0.59 -23.28
CA GLU A 389 3.78 -0.16 -22.30
C GLU A 389 4.38 -0.14 -20.90
N LYS A 390 5.69 -0.39 -20.77
CA LYS A 390 6.41 -0.33 -19.48
C LYS A 390 6.28 1.06 -18.85
N GLN A 391 6.41 2.12 -19.65
CA GLN A 391 6.23 3.49 -19.20
C GLN A 391 4.79 3.75 -18.74
N LYS A 392 3.77 3.28 -19.50
CA LYS A 392 2.37 3.35 -19.07
C LYS A 392 2.11 2.65 -17.73
N ILE A 393 2.70 1.48 -17.50
CA ILE A 393 2.58 0.75 -16.23
C ILE A 393 3.19 1.56 -15.08
N GLN A 394 4.37 2.15 -15.28
CA GLN A 394 5.00 3.00 -14.27
C GLN A 394 4.12 4.22 -13.94
N ASP A 395 3.62 4.92 -14.95
CA ASP A 395 2.72 6.07 -14.77
C ASP A 395 1.42 5.68 -14.05
N MET A 396 0.85 4.51 -14.38
CA MET A 396 -0.33 3.97 -13.71
C MET A 396 -0.05 3.67 -12.23
N ASN A 397 1.11 3.08 -11.91
CA ASN A 397 1.51 2.81 -10.53
C ASN A 397 1.69 4.11 -9.72
N TYR A 398 2.29 5.15 -10.31
CA TYR A 398 2.36 6.46 -9.67
C TYR A 398 0.98 7.05 -9.38
N ARG A 399 0.05 6.98 -10.35
CA ARG A 399 -1.34 7.44 -10.15
C ARG A 399 -2.05 6.68 -9.03
N ILE A 400 -1.93 5.35 -8.98
CA ILE A 400 -2.51 4.53 -7.90
C ILE A 400 -1.93 4.95 -6.55
N GLY A 401 -0.60 5.17 -6.47
CA GLY A 401 0.06 5.65 -5.26
C GLY A 401 -0.49 6.99 -4.75
N PHE A 402 -0.72 7.96 -5.65
CA PHE A 402 -1.33 9.24 -5.29
C PHE A 402 -2.77 9.10 -4.79
N ILE A 403 -3.58 8.23 -5.40
CA ILE A 403 -4.96 7.98 -4.96
C ILE A 403 -4.97 7.36 -3.56
N LEU A 404 -4.13 6.34 -3.32
CA LEU A 404 -4.02 5.69 -2.01
C LEU A 404 -3.60 6.68 -0.92
N LEU A 405 -2.63 7.56 -1.21
CA LEU A 405 -2.21 8.61 -0.29
C LEU A 405 -3.37 9.57 0.05
N GLY A 406 -4.17 9.97 -0.95
CA GLY A 406 -5.34 10.82 -0.76
C GLY A 406 -6.41 10.17 0.14
N VAL A 407 -6.70 8.87 -0.06
CA VAL A 407 -7.66 8.12 0.77
C VAL A 407 -7.17 8.03 2.22
N CYS A 408 -5.89 7.75 2.45
CA CYS A 408 -5.32 7.71 3.80
C CYS A 408 -5.45 9.06 4.53
N LEU A 409 -5.19 10.18 3.83
CA LEU A 409 -5.36 11.52 4.39
C LEU A 409 -6.83 11.83 4.71
N LEU A 410 -7.76 11.42 3.85
CA LEU A 410 -9.21 11.59 4.09
C LEU A 410 -9.66 10.80 5.34
N LEU A 411 -9.20 9.57 5.50
CA LEU A 411 -9.51 8.74 6.66
C LEU A 411 -8.95 9.34 7.95
N MET A 412 -7.72 9.87 7.92
CA MET A 412 -7.15 10.58 9.06
C MET A 412 -7.96 11.83 9.43
N LEU A 413 -8.42 12.59 8.43
CA LEU A 413 -9.28 13.76 8.66
C LEU A 413 -10.62 13.36 9.27
N LEU A 414 -11.28 12.32 8.76
CA LEU A 414 -12.54 11.82 9.30
C LEU A 414 -12.38 11.31 10.73
N PHE A 415 -11.30 10.59 11.03
CA PHE A 415 -10.98 10.14 12.37
C PHE A 415 -10.75 11.31 13.35
N TYR A 416 -10.03 12.34 12.90
CA TYR A 416 -9.84 13.57 13.67
C TYR A 416 -11.18 14.29 13.95
N LEU A 417 -12.06 14.40 12.96
CA LEU A 417 -13.38 15.00 13.14
C LEU A 417 -14.27 14.16 14.07
N TYR A 418 -14.23 12.83 13.95
CA TYR A 418 -14.97 11.92 14.79
C TYR A 418 -14.56 12.04 16.27
N THR A 419 -13.26 12.01 16.54
CA THR A 419 -12.74 12.17 17.92
C THR A 419 -13.14 13.51 18.50
N ARG A 420 -13.04 14.61 17.74
CA ARG A 420 -13.49 15.93 18.17
C ARG A 420 -15.00 15.98 18.47
N TYR A 421 -15.83 15.33 17.67
CA TYR A 421 -17.28 15.25 17.89
C TYR A 421 -17.61 14.50 19.18
N VAL A 422 -16.98 13.34 19.41
CA VAL A 422 -17.20 12.52 20.61
C VAL A 422 -16.81 13.28 21.87
N SER A 423 -15.64 13.93 21.88
CA SER A 423 -15.18 14.73 23.03
C SER A 423 -16.16 15.86 23.39
N GLY A 424 -16.77 16.51 22.38
CA GLY A 424 -17.78 17.53 22.61
C GLY A 424 -19.06 17.01 23.28
N LYS A 425 -19.52 15.81 22.90
CA LYS A 425 -20.69 15.17 23.52
C LYS A 425 -20.44 14.78 24.97
N ILE A 426 -19.26 14.25 25.27
CA ILE A 426 -18.88 13.83 26.64
C ILE A 426 -18.95 15.04 27.58
N ALA A 427 -18.38 16.18 27.19
CA ALA A 427 -18.39 17.39 28.01
C ALA A 427 -19.81 17.92 28.34
N VAL A 428 -20.76 17.79 27.40
CA VAL A 428 -22.15 18.22 27.64
C VAL A 428 -22.87 17.28 28.61
N VAL A 429 -22.62 15.97 28.51
CA VAL A 429 -23.22 14.98 29.41
C VAL A 429 -22.70 15.18 30.83
N GLU A 430 -21.39 15.37 31.01
CA GLU A 430 -20.79 15.63 32.33
C GLU A 430 -21.39 16.87 33.01
N LYS A 431 -21.59 17.95 32.25
CA LYS A 431 -22.21 19.17 32.80
C LYS A 431 -23.63 18.93 33.30
N LYS A 432 -24.46 18.22 32.54
CA LYS A 432 -25.85 17.90 32.95
C LYS A 432 -25.90 17.00 34.19
N THR A 433 -24.98 16.05 34.31
CA THR A 433 -24.90 15.19 35.49
C THR A 433 -24.50 15.96 36.75
N ALA A 434 -23.60 16.94 36.61
CA ALA A 434 -23.20 17.80 37.73
C ALA A 434 -24.33 18.73 38.19
N GLU A 435 -25.07 19.33 37.25
CA GLU A 435 -26.23 20.18 37.56
C GLU A 435 -27.35 19.39 38.28
N ALA A 436 -27.64 18.17 37.84
CA ALA A 436 -28.64 17.32 38.48
C ALA A 436 -28.24 16.90 39.92
N ALA A 437 -26.96 16.65 40.16
CA ALA A 437 -26.46 16.30 41.49
C ALA A 437 -26.60 17.47 42.48
N LEU A 438 -26.30 18.70 42.04
CA LEU A 438 -26.42 19.90 42.87
C LEU A 438 -27.87 20.15 43.31
N GLN A 439 -28.84 19.96 42.40
CA GLN A 439 -30.26 20.13 42.73
C GLN A 439 -30.75 19.12 43.78
N ALA A 440 -30.31 17.86 43.69
CA ALA A 440 -30.68 16.85 44.67
C ALA A 440 -30.12 17.15 46.07
N GLU A 441 -28.95 17.77 46.15
CA GLU A 441 -28.34 18.20 47.42
C GLU A 441 -29.12 19.35 48.06
N THR A 442 -29.54 20.35 47.27
CA THR A 442 -30.34 21.47 47.78
C THR A 442 -31.70 21.03 48.32
N ASP A 443 -32.36 20.08 47.65
CA ASP A 443 -33.66 19.57 48.06
C ASP A 443 -33.57 18.79 49.39
N ASN A 444 -32.49 18.05 49.60
CA ASN A 444 -32.26 17.32 50.84
C ASN A 444 -32.09 18.26 52.05
N ILE A 445 -31.32 19.35 51.89
CA ILE A 445 -31.10 20.35 52.95
C ILE A 445 -32.41 21.03 53.36
N ALA A 446 -33.26 21.38 52.39
CA ALA A 446 -34.57 21.97 52.66
C ALA A 446 -35.49 21.03 53.47
N LYS A 447 -35.47 19.73 53.14
CA LYS A 447 -36.27 18.71 53.84
C LYS A 447 -35.82 18.48 55.28
N GLU A 448 -34.53 18.57 55.57
CA GLU A 448 -34.01 18.47 56.93
C GLU A 448 -34.41 19.67 57.79
N ARG A 449 -34.35 20.88 57.23
CA ARG A 449 -34.76 22.11 57.90
C ARG A 449 -36.24 22.08 58.32
N LEU A 450 -37.12 21.64 57.44
CA LEU A 450 -38.57 21.54 57.71
C LEU A 450 -38.88 20.63 58.93
N LYS A 451 -38.20 19.48 59.04
CA LYS A 451 -38.39 18.55 60.17
C LYS A 451 -38.01 19.18 61.52
N SER A 452 -36.97 20.02 61.52
CA SER A 452 -36.51 20.70 62.74
C SER A 452 -37.52 21.75 63.20
N GLU A 453 -38.10 22.51 62.26
CA GLU A 453 -39.08 23.56 62.57
C GLU A 453 -40.38 22.97 63.14
N ILE A 454 -40.91 21.89 62.55
CA ILE A 454 -42.10 21.17 63.06
C ILE A 454 -41.92 20.71 64.51
N SER A 455 -40.75 20.15 64.82
CA SER A 455 -40.47 19.62 66.17
C SER A 455 -40.45 20.71 67.24
N HIS A 456 -39.95 21.90 66.89
CA HIS A 456 -39.90 23.06 67.77
C HIS A 456 -41.31 23.57 68.11
N ASP A 457 -42.21 23.56 67.12
CA ASP A 457 -43.53 24.17 67.24
C ASP A 457 -44.54 23.27 67.96
N ILE A 458 -44.34 21.96 67.96
CA ILE A 458 -45.09 21.04 68.83
C ILE A 458 -44.68 21.22 70.29
N ARG A 459 -43.38 21.41 70.54
CA ARG A 459 -42.83 21.45 71.91
C ARG A 459 -43.34 22.65 72.72
N THR A 460 -43.47 23.81 72.09
CA THR A 460 -43.81 25.07 72.78
C THR A 460 -45.19 25.05 73.47
N PRO A 461 -46.33 24.79 72.79
CA PRO A 461 -47.64 24.72 73.44
C PRO A 461 -47.77 23.51 74.37
N LEU A 462 -47.09 22.40 74.07
CA LEU A 462 -47.05 21.24 74.96
C LEU A 462 -46.40 21.60 76.31
N SER A 463 -45.30 22.36 76.29
CA SER A 463 -44.67 22.85 77.53
C SER A 463 -45.59 23.79 78.32
N VAL A 464 -46.43 24.58 77.66
CA VAL A 464 -47.43 25.45 78.30
C VAL A 464 -48.51 24.62 78.99
N VAL A 465 -49.04 23.59 78.31
CA VAL A 465 -50.01 22.64 78.88
C VAL A 465 -49.44 21.95 80.11
N VAL A 466 -48.21 21.43 80.03
CA VAL A 466 -47.55 20.74 81.14
C VAL A 466 -47.31 21.71 82.30
N GLY A 467 -46.81 22.92 82.04
CA GLY A 467 -46.51 23.91 83.08
C GLY A 467 -47.75 24.36 83.86
N PHE A 468 -48.87 24.66 83.19
CA PHE A 468 -50.11 25.02 83.89
C PHE A 468 -50.74 23.83 84.60
N ALA A 469 -50.61 22.60 84.08
CA ALA A 469 -51.05 21.39 84.77
C ALA A 469 -50.27 21.16 86.07
N GLU A 470 -48.94 21.37 86.04
CA GLU A 470 -48.08 21.30 87.23
C GLU A 470 -48.52 22.33 88.28
N LEU A 471 -48.77 23.59 87.87
CA LEU A 471 -49.25 24.66 88.76
C LEU A 471 -50.60 24.32 89.41
N LEU A 472 -51.54 23.67 88.70
CA LEU A 472 -52.81 23.21 89.27
C LEU A 472 -52.65 22.07 90.29
N THR A 473 -51.61 21.24 90.15
CA THR A 473 -51.32 20.11 91.04
C THR A 473 -50.37 20.44 92.21
N GLY A 474 -49.88 21.68 92.26
CA GLY A 474 -48.98 22.17 93.30
C GLY A 474 -49.60 22.18 94.70
N LYS A 475 -48.75 22.32 95.73
CA LYS A 475 -49.15 22.32 97.15
C LYS A 475 -49.75 23.65 97.64
N GLU A 476 -49.75 24.70 96.82
CA GLU A 476 -50.29 26.02 97.17
C GLU A 476 -51.82 26.05 97.00
N GLU A 477 -52.54 26.66 97.94
CA GLU A 477 -53.99 26.88 97.84
C GLU A 477 -54.28 27.98 96.82
N LEU A 478 -54.53 27.59 95.57
CA LEU A 478 -55.03 28.50 94.54
C LEU A 478 -56.51 28.79 94.76
N ASP A 479 -56.90 30.05 94.62
CA ASP A 479 -58.31 30.44 94.63
C ASP A 479 -59.08 29.87 93.43
N LYS A 480 -60.41 29.93 93.50
CA LYS A 480 -61.29 29.33 92.50
C LYS A 480 -61.21 30.01 91.13
N GLU A 481 -60.89 31.29 91.08
CA GLU A 481 -60.76 32.08 89.85
C GLU A 481 -59.49 31.65 89.10
N THR A 482 -58.35 31.61 89.80
CA THR A 482 -57.05 31.21 89.22
C THR A 482 -57.05 29.74 88.75
N LYS A 483 -57.68 28.82 89.49
CA LYS A 483 -57.81 27.42 89.03
C LYS A 483 -58.60 27.31 87.73
N ARG A 484 -59.64 28.12 87.57
CA ARG A 484 -60.45 28.15 86.34
C ARG A 484 -59.64 28.72 85.18
N GLU A 485 -58.90 29.81 85.41
CA GLU A 485 -58.04 30.41 84.39
C GLU A 485 -56.94 29.45 83.91
N TYR A 486 -56.26 28.75 84.83
CA TYR A 486 -55.25 27.75 84.45
C TYR A 486 -55.86 26.55 83.72
N GLY A 487 -57.04 26.08 84.17
CA GLY A 487 -57.78 25.03 83.47
C GLY A 487 -58.17 25.45 82.04
N GLN A 488 -58.61 26.71 81.86
CA GLN A 488 -58.87 27.29 80.54
C GLN A 488 -57.61 27.38 79.69
N MET A 489 -56.49 27.85 80.25
CA MET A 489 -55.20 27.91 79.52
C MET A 489 -54.73 26.54 79.04
N ILE A 490 -54.85 25.50 79.87
CA ILE A 490 -54.55 24.12 79.48
C ILE A 490 -55.45 23.67 78.33
N GLN A 491 -56.77 23.90 78.47
CA GLN A 491 -57.74 23.48 77.45
C GLN A 491 -57.47 24.17 76.12
N THR A 492 -57.35 25.50 76.10
CA THR A 492 -57.08 26.28 74.88
C THR A 492 -55.77 25.85 74.21
N ASN A 493 -54.69 25.62 74.97
CA ASN A 493 -53.40 25.21 74.41
C ASN A 493 -53.41 23.75 73.92
N ALA A 494 -54.14 22.86 74.59
CA ALA A 494 -54.30 21.46 74.15
C ALA A 494 -55.13 21.37 72.85
N GLU A 495 -56.21 22.14 72.75
CA GLU A 495 -57.03 22.25 71.55
C GLU A 495 -56.23 22.87 70.39
N SER A 496 -55.46 23.94 70.65
CA SER A 496 -54.55 24.55 69.67
C SER A 496 -53.48 23.58 69.17
N LEU A 497 -52.86 22.79 70.07
CA LEU A 497 -51.86 21.79 69.69
C LEU A 497 -52.47 20.66 68.85
N LEU A 498 -53.65 20.18 69.21
CA LEU A 498 -54.37 19.17 68.42
C LEU A 498 -54.68 19.69 67.02
N ASN A 499 -55.14 20.93 66.89
CA ASN A 499 -55.39 21.57 65.60
C ASN A 499 -54.12 21.71 64.77
N TYR A 500 -52.99 22.08 65.39
CA TYR A 500 -51.69 22.19 64.71
C TYR A 500 -51.18 20.82 64.21
N VAL A 501 -51.23 19.79 65.05
CA VAL A 501 -50.82 18.42 64.69
C VAL A 501 -51.70 17.86 63.58
N ASN A 502 -53.01 18.04 63.66
CA ASN A 502 -53.94 17.60 62.61
C ASN A 502 -53.66 18.32 61.29
N SER A 503 -53.36 19.62 61.32
CA SER A 503 -53.00 20.39 60.13
C SER A 503 -51.69 19.91 59.50
N ILE A 504 -50.66 19.56 60.30
CA ILE A 504 -49.41 18.97 59.80
C ILE A 504 -49.65 17.58 59.18
N LEU A 505 -50.47 16.75 59.81
CA LEU A 505 -50.79 15.42 59.28
C LEU A 505 -51.57 15.51 57.97
N GLU A 506 -52.46 16.48 57.85
CA GLU A 506 -53.19 16.80 56.63
C GLU A 506 -52.23 17.23 55.51
N LEU A 507 -51.33 18.18 55.79
CA LEU A 507 -50.29 18.62 54.84
C LEU A 507 -49.34 17.48 54.44
N SER A 508 -48.88 16.65 55.38
CA SER A 508 -47.99 15.52 55.09
C SER A 508 -48.65 14.46 54.21
N ARG A 509 -49.96 14.22 54.38
CA ARG A 509 -50.73 13.33 53.50
C ARG A 509 -50.85 13.92 52.09
N LEU A 510 -50.97 15.24 51.95
CA LEU A 510 -50.97 15.93 50.66
C LEU A 510 -49.61 15.81 49.96
N GLU A 511 -48.52 16.17 50.63
CA GLU A 511 -47.16 16.12 50.06
C GLU A 511 -46.72 14.69 49.68
N SER A 512 -47.20 13.68 50.41
CA SER A 512 -46.92 12.27 50.09
C SER A 512 -47.84 11.68 49.02
N GLY A 513 -48.76 12.47 48.45
CA GLY A 513 -49.70 12.05 47.41
C GLY A 513 -50.74 11.02 47.89
N LYS A 514 -50.96 10.92 49.20
CA LYS A 514 -51.86 9.92 49.81
C LYS A 514 -53.31 10.40 49.92
N ILE A 515 -53.59 11.67 49.65
CA ILE A 515 -54.96 12.18 49.52
C ILE A 515 -55.41 11.97 48.07
N GLN A 516 -56.54 11.29 47.89
CA GLN A 516 -57.25 11.23 46.61
C GLN A 516 -58.40 12.22 46.69
N TYR A 517 -58.41 13.21 45.79
CA TYR A 517 -59.54 14.11 45.63
C TYR A 517 -60.62 13.43 44.78
N GLU A 518 -61.89 13.63 45.14
CA GLU A 518 -63.02 13.20 44.33
C GLU A 518 -63.21 14.21 43.20
N ASP A 519 -62.82 13.85 41.99
CA ASP A 519 -62.95 14.71 40.82
C ASP A 519 -64.39 14.63 40.25
N GLU A 520 -65.30 15.45 40.79
CA GLU A 520 -66.72 15.49 40.45
C GLU A 520 -67.13 16.84 39.81
N GLU A 521 -68.20 16.82 39.02
CA GLU A 521 -68.74 18.03 38.39
C GLU A 521 -69.72 18.72 39.36
N CYS A 522 -69.34 19.91 39.84
CA CYS A 522 -70.10 20.68 40.82
C CYS A 522 -70.56 22.02 40.23
N ASP A 523 -71.79 22.44 40.55
CA ASP A 523 -72.22 23.83 40.33
C ASP A 523 -71.59 24.74 41.39
N ILE A 524 -70.56 25.47 40.99
CA ILE A 524 -69.75 26.29 41.90
C ILE A 524 -70.55 27.47 42.46
N ILE A 525 -71.48 28.03 41.68
CA ILE A 525 -72.30 29.15 42.15
C ILE A 525 -73.19 28.68 43.29
N ARG A 526 -73.81 27.50 43.14
CA ARG A 526 -74.61 26.88 44.19
C ARG A 526 -73.80 26.52 45.42
N LEU A 527 -72.59 25.94 45.27
CA LEU A 527 -71.72 25.64 46.42
C LEU A 527 -71.34 26.91 47.18
N CYS A 528 -70.99 28.00 46.48
CA CYS A 528 -70.74 29.28 47.11
C CYS A 528 -71.96 29.76 47.90
N SER A 529 -73.16 29.75 47.30
CA SER A 529 -74.40 30.13 48.00
C SER A 529 -74.67 29.28 49.24
N GLU A 530 -74.48 27.95 49.17
CA GLU A 530 -74.65 27.04 50.31
C GLU A 530 -73.69 27.37 51.47
N VAL A 531 -72.44 27.74 51.17
CA VAL A 531 -71.47 28.18 52.18
C VAL A 531 -71.83 29.55 52.74
N LEU A 532 -72.27 30.48 51.90
CA LEU A 532 -72.72 31.83 52.31
C LEU A 532 -73.89 31.75 53.29
N ASP A 533 -74.90 30.93 52.98
CA ASP A 533 -76.07 30.75 53.85
C ASP A 533 -75.65 30.18 55.22
N LYS A 534 -74.69 29.24 55.24
CA LYS A 534 -74.13 28.68 56.49
C LYS A 534 -73.35 29.72 57.31
N VAL A 535 -72.65 30.64 56.66
CA VAL A 535 -71.85 31.68 57.34
C VAL A 535 -72.76 32.80 57.86
N ASN A 536 -73.67 33.32 57.03
CA ASN A 536 -74.59 34.41 57.36
C ASN A 536 -75.70 33.98 58.34
N GLY A 537 -76.05 32.69 58.39
CA GLY A 537 -77.12 32.16 59.23
C GLY A 537 -76.75 31.90 60.70
N ARG A 538 -75.52 32.22 61.14
CA ARG A 538 -75.09 32.05 62.54
C ARG A 538 -75.50 33.27 63.37
N GLU A 539 -76.30 33.08 64.43
CA GLU A 539 -76.91 34.15 65.25
C GLU A 539 -75.89 35.11 65.92
N GLU A 540 -74.60 34.76 65.98
CA GLU A 540 -73.49 35.58 66.51
C GLU A 540 -72.31 35.76 65.51
N SER A 541 -72.56 35.73 64.19
CA SER A 541 -71.47 35.87 63.21
C SER A 541 -70.85 37.27 63.19
N THR A 542 -69.52 37.35 63.31
CA THR A 542 -68.73 38.58 63.07
C THR A 542 -68.46 38.85 61.59
N VAL A 543 -68.88 37.95 60.69
CA VAL A 543 -68.65 38.05 59.24
C VAL A 543 -69.97 38.04 58.49
N SER A 544 -70.20 39.06 57.68
CA SER A 544 -71.29 39.14 56.69
C SER A 544 -70.69 38.96 55.31
N VAL A 545 -71.23 38.02 54.52
CA VAL A 545 -70.69 37.65 53.21
C VAL A 545 -71.72 37.91 52.11
N SER A 546 -71.30 38.58 51.04
CA SER A 546 -72.10 38.75 49.83
C SER A 546 -71.43 38.15 48.60
N LEU A 547 -72.24 37.63 47.68
CA LEU A 547 -71.77 37.07 46.41
C LEU A 547 -71.98 38.09 45.27
N GLN A 548 -70.91 38.43 44.56
CA GLN A 548 -70.94 39.28 43.38
C GLN A 548 -70.54 38.45 42.15
N THR A 549 -71.52 38.12 41.31
CA THR A 549 -71.30 37.41 40.05
C THR A 549 -72.42 37.69 39.05
N ASP A 550 -72.09 37.64 37.76
CA ASP A 550 -73.03 37.68 36.63
C ASP A 550 -73.46 36.27 36.19
N LEU A 551 -72.92 35.22 36.81
CA LEU A 551 -73.17 33.82 36.50
C LEU A 551 -74.34 33.27 37.33
N LYS A 552 -75.33 32.65 36.68
CA LYS A 552 -76.45 31.99 37.36
C LYS A 552 -76.14 30.56 37.82
N GLU A 553 -75.39 29.84 37.00
CA GLU A 553 -74.98 28.45 37.21
C GLU A 553 -73.65 28.27 36.47
N GLN A 554 -72.71 27.56 37.09
CA GLN A 554 -71.43 27.26 36.46
C GLN A 554 -70.86 25.95 36.99
N LEU A 555 -70.87 24.94 36.12
CA LEU A 555 -70.24 23.66 36.38
C LEU A 555 -68.72 23.78 36.29
N ALA A 556 -68.02 23.23 37.28
CA ALA A 556 -66.58 23.01 37.24
C ALA A 556 -66.23 21.70 37.95
N ARG A 557 -65.12 21.09 37.54
CA ARG A 557 -64.61 19.86 38.14
C ARG A 557 -63.78 20.19 39.38
N THR A 558 -64.22 19.69 40.53
CA THR A 558 -63.59 19.92 41.84
C THR A 558 -64.08 18.85 42.83
N ASP A 559 -63.50 18.82 44.02
CA ASP A 559 -64.02 18.02 45.14
C ASP A 559 -64.92 18.89 46.01
N ARG A 560 -66.21 18.53 46.14
CA ARG A 560 -67.19 19.35 46.87
C ARG A 560 -66.80 19.59 48.32
N LYS A 561 -66.33 18.56 49.03
CA LYS A 561 -66.03 18.66 50.48
C LYS A 561 -64.81 19.55 50.72
N TRP A 562 -63.79 19.40 49.89
CA TRP A 562 -62.59 20.23 49.96
C TRP A 562 -62.87 21.66 49.51
N PHE A 563 -63.73 21.86 48.52
CA PHE A 563 -64.14 23.20 48.10
C PHE A 563 -64.95 23.94 49.17
N ASP A 564 -65.89 23.24 49.83
CA ASP A 564 -66.60 23.77 51.00
C ASP A 564 -65.61 24.15 52.12
N THR A 565 -64.63 23.28 52.40
CA THR A 565 -63.61 23.51 53.43
C THR A 565 -62.70 24.69 53.08
N LEU A 566 -62.30 24.82 51.81
CA LEU A 566 -61.56 25.95 51.27
C LEU A 566 -62.35 27.23 51.56
N LEU A 567 -63.55 27.39 51.00
CA LEU A 567 -64.34 28.61 51.13
C LEU A 567 -64.64 28.95 52.59
N PHE A 568 -65.01 27.95 53.39
CA PHE A 568 -65.28 28.14 54.81
C PHE A 568 -64.04 28.66 55.55
N SER A 569 -62.85 28.12 55.24
CA SER A 569 -61.59 28.58 55.84
C SER A 569 -61.24 30.03 55.46
N LEU A 570 -61.55 30.48 54.23
CA LEU A 570 -61.26 31.85 53.80
C LEU A 570 -62.15 32.88 54.53
N LEU A 571 -63.35 32.47 54.96
CA LEU A 571 -64.38 33.33 55.54
C LEU A 571 -64.44 33.26 57.07
N THR A 572 -63.61 32.43 57.71
CA THR A 572 -63.59 32.28 59.16
C THR A 572 -62.48 33.16 59.76
N PRO A 573 -62.79 34.08 60.70
CA PRO A 573 -61.77 34.85 61.43
C PRO A 573 -60.91 33.95 62.33
N SER A 574 -59.73 34.44 62.71
CA SER A 574 -58.88 33.74 63.67
C SER A 574 -59.47 33.74 65.08
N GLU A 575 -59.10 32.73 65.87
CA GLU A 575 -59.36 32.71 67.30
C GLU A 575 -58.73 33.97 67.92
N ASN A 576 -59.57 34.82 68.53
CA ASN A 576 -59.27 36.15 69.12
C ASN A 576 -59.50 37.38 68.23
N ASP A 577 -59.92 37.23 66.96
CA ASP A 577 -60.33 38.39 66.16
C ASP A 577 -61.82 38.76 66.40
N THR A 578 -62.04 39.90 67.03
CA THR A 578 -63.38 40.44 67.34
C THR A 578 -63.86 41.45 66.30
N SER A 579 -63.10 41.67 65.23
CA SER A 579 -63.45 42.61 64.16
C SER A 579 -64.68 42.12 63.39
N ARG A 580 -65.53 43.06 62.97
CA ARG A 580 -66.62 42.76 62.05
C ARG A 580 -66.15 42.88 60.61
N TYR A 581 -66.45 41.87 59.80
CA TYR A 581 -66.05 41.78 58.41
C TYR A 581 -67.27 41.81 57.48
N GLU A 582 -67.19 42.63 56.45
CA GLU A 582 -68.07 42.54 55.28
C GLU A 582 -67.21 42.00 54.14
N ALA A 583 -67.30 40.67 53.92
CA ALA A 583 -66.53 39.97 52.90
C ALA A 583 -67.34 39.87 51.60
N ILE A 584 -66.65 40.00 50.48
CA ILE A 584 -67.26 39.92 49.15
C ILE A 584 -66.58 38.82 48.37
N ILE A 585 -67.33 37.79 47.95
CA ILE A 585 -66.84 36.81 46.99
C ILE A 585 -67.20 37.30 45.59
N ARG A 586 -66.18 37.67 44.82
CA ARG A 586 -66.34 38.09 43.42
C ARG A 586 -65.93 36.94 42.51
N ILE A 587 -66.88 36.45 41.71
CA ILE A 587 -66.65 35.34 40.76
C ILE A 587 -66.79 35.87 39.34
N ARG A 588 -65.74 35.67 38.53
CA ARG A 588 -65.71 36.03 37.11
C ARG A 588 -65.24 34.85 36.26
N ARG A 589 -65.87 34.62 35.11
CA ARG A 589 -65.39 33.65 34.12
C ARG A 589 -64.51 34.34 33.07
N ASP A 590 -63.27 33.90 32.94
CA ASP A 590 -62.41 34.29 31.82
C ASP A 590 -62.51 33.23 30.71
N ARG A 591 -63.15 33.62 29.60
CA ARG A 591 -63.32 32.75 28.43
C ARG A 591 -62.04 32.58 27.60
N THR A 592 -61.04 33.45 27.75
CA THR A 592 -59.78 33.33 27.01
C THR A 592 -58.82 32.33 27.66
N ARG A 593 -58.92 32.14 28.98
CA ARG A 593 -58.10 31.21 29.76
C ARG A 593 -58.87 29.97 30.25
N SER A 594 -60.14 29.84 29.86
CA SER A 594 -61.07 28.79 30.30
C SER A 594 -60.95 28.51 31.81
N ALA A 595 -61.12 29.55 32.64
CA ALA A 595 -61.00 29.45 34.09
C ALA A 595 -61.97 30.40 34.82
N LEU A 596 -62.38 30.00 36.02
CA LEU A 596 -63.09 30.86 36.97
C LEU A 596 -62.08 31.54 37.88
N TYR A 597 -62.26 32.83 38.05
CA TYR A 597 -61.48 33.68 38.95
C TYR A 597 -62.35 34.02 40.16
N PHE A 598 -61.82 33.70 41.34
CA PHE A 598 -62.39 34.04 42.64
C PHE A 598 -61.51 35.09 43.27
N ASP A 599 -62.10 36.23 43.62
CA ASP A 599 -61.50 37.23 44.48
C ASP A 599 -62.36 37.34 45.75
N VAL A 600 -61.86 36.82 46.88
CA VAL A 600 -62.49 36.97 48.19
C VAL A 600 -61.93 38.22 48.84
N VAL A 601 -62.63 39.33 48.69
CA VAL A 601 -62.23 40.67 49.15
C VAL A 601 -62.64 40.85 50.61
N ASN A 602 -61.76 41.50 51.38
CA ASN A 602 -61.89 41.68 52.82
C ASN A 602 -62.01 40.33 53.57
N ALA A 603 -61.31 39.31 53.08
CA ALA A 603 -61.28 37.98 53.68
C ALA A 603 -60.59 38.04 55.05
N PRO A 604 -61.26 37.63 56.15
CA PRO A 604 -60.64 37.59 57.48
C PRO A 604 -59.33 36.79 57.48
N PHE A 605 -59.31 35.69 56.72
CA PHE A 605 -58.16 34.78 56.63
C PHE A 605 -56.96 35.39 55.87
N ALA A 606 -57.15 36.44 55.05
CA ALA A 606 -56.05 37.09 54.33
C ALA A 606 -55.17 37.98 55.21
N LYS A 607 -55.70 38.53 56.32
CA LYS A 607 -54.89 39.40 57.22
C LYS A 607 -53.79 38.62 57.94
N VAL A 608 -53.98 37.32 58.14
CA VAL A 608 -53.12 36.47 58.97
C VAL A 608 -52.00 35.84 58.14
N HIS A 609 -51.40 36.60 57.23
CA HIS A 609 -50.16 36.18 56.61
C HIS A 609 -49.02 36.49 57.59
N PHE A 610 -48.58 35.44 58.32
CA PHE A 610 -47.41 35.37 59.21
C PHE A 610 -47.57 35.51 60.73
N GLU A 611 -48.78 35.69 61.28
CA GLU A 611 -48.94 35.78 62.75
C GLU A 611 -49.18 34.43 63.46
N ASN A 612 -49.77 33.44 62.78
CA ASN A 612 -50.03 32.11 63.34
C ASN A 612 -49.62 30.99 62.36
N LYS A 613 -48.81 30.04 62.83
CA LYS A 613 -48.27 28.94 62.01
C LYS A 613 -49.33 27.94 61.55
N THR A 614 -50.45 27.80 62.26
CA THR A 614 -51.59 26.97 61.81
C THR A 614 -52.25 27.57 60.57
N SER A 615 -52.34 28.91 60.49
CA SER A 615 -52.89 29.61 59.32
C SER A 615 -52.01 29.45 58.09
N LEU A 616 -50.69 29.46 58.27
CA LEU A 616 -49.73 29.19 57.19
C LEU A 616 -49.93 27.79 56.60
N ILE A 617 -50.03 26.76 57.46
CA ILE A 617 -50.27 25.38 57.01
C ILE A 617 -51.61 25.28 56.26
N ARG A 618 -52.66 25.95 56.75
CA ARG A 618 -53.96 25.95 56.07
C ARG A 618 -53.91 26.67 54.71
N HIS A 619 -53.13 27.73 54.55
CA HIS A 619 -52.87 28.33 53.22
C HIS A 619 -52.15 27.36 52.28
N GLU A 620 -51.15 26.62 52.77
CA GLU A 620 -50.45 25.60 51.98
C GLU A 620 -51.39 24.47 51.57
N ILE A 621 -52.25 23.99 52.48
CA ILE A 621 -53.29 22.99 52.18
C ILE A 621 -54.24 23.49 51.09
N ASN A 622 -54.71 24.74 51.22
CA ASN A 622 -55.59 25.39 50.24
C ASN A 622 -54.91 25.55 48.88
N ALA A 623 -53.62 25.94 48.86
CA ALA A 623 -52.83 26.07 47.65
C ALA A 623 -52.62 24.72 46.97
N HIS A 624 -52.29 23.67 47.72
CA HIS A 624 -52.15 22.31 47.21
C HIS A 624 -53.44 21.80 46.56
N PHE A 625 -54.59 22.03 47.19
CA PHE A 625 -55.89 21.69 46.63
C PHE A 625 -56.14 22.41 45.31
N ILE A 626 -55.95 23.74 45.26
CA ILE A 626 -56.15 24.53 44.04
C ILE A 626 -55.15 24.13 42.92
N HIS A 627 -53.88 23.92 43.26
CA HIS A 627 -52.85 23.50 42.31
C HIS A 627 -53.12 22.10 41.74
N TYR A 628 -53.69 21.17 42.53
CA TYR A 628 -54.09 19.85 42.03
C TYR A 628 -55.07 19.93 40.87
N PHE A 629 -56.04 20.84 40.94
CA PHE A 629 -57.00 21.09 39.86
C PHE A 629 -56.45 22.03 38.77
N GLY A 630 -55.16 22.41 38.82
CA GLY A 630 -54.49 23.26 37.83
C GLY A 630 -54.76 24.76 37.98
N GLY A 631 -55.30 25.18 39.13
CA GLY A 631 -55.53 26.58 39.47
C GLY A 631 -54.30 27.28 40.03
N ILE A 632 -54.47 28.54 40.44
CA ILE A 632 -53.46 29.34 41.14
C ILE A 632 -54.09 29.85 42.42
N TYR A 633 -53.38 29.80 43.55
CA TYR A 633 -53.81 30.36 44.83
C TYR A 633 -52.86 31.49 45.25
N LYS A 634 -53.41 32.66 45.59
CA LYS A 634 -52.64 33.84 45.96
C LYS A 634 -53.30 34.60 47.12
N VAL A 635 -52.50 34.94 48.12
CA VAL A 635 -52.90 35.77 49.26
C VAL A 635 -52.31 37.17 49.07
N GLN A 636 -53.13 38.21 49.29
CA GLN A 636 -52.74 39.61 49.16
C GLN A 636 -53.21 40.38 50.40
N THR A 637 -52.30 40.69 51.31
CA THR A 637 -52.61 41.41 52.57
C THR A 637 -52.92 42.89 52.36
N GLU A 638 -52.28 43.52 51.37
CA GLU A 638 -52.32 44.97 51.11
C GLU A 638 -52.92 45.30 49.73
N ALA A 639 -54.04 44.68 49.34
CA ALA A 639 -54.72 45.07 48.11
C ALA A 639 -55.55 46.36 48.31
N GLU A 640 -55.78 47.11 47.23
CA GLU A 640 -56.47 48.41 47.26
C GLU A 640 -57.88 48.35 47.87
N GLU A 641 -58.57 47.21 47.73
CA GLU A 641 -59.93 46.97 48.27
C GLU A 641 -59.92 46.25 49.64
N GLY A 642 -58.75 46.04 50.25
CA GLY A 642 -58.55 45.31 51.52
C GLY A 642 -57.95 43.91 51.35
N PRO A 643 -57.73 43.17 52.46
CA PRO A 643 -57.09 41.86 52.44
C PRO A 643 -57.84 40.89 51.53
N THR A 644 -57.18 40.37 50.50
CA THR A 644 -57.81 39.61 49.41
C THR A 644 -57.13 38.27 49.21
N ILE A 645 -57.94 37.21 49.07
CA ILE A 645 -57.47 35.89 48.63
C ILE A 645 -58.04 35.65 47.24
N SER A 646 -57.14 35.51 46.27
CA SER A 646 -57.49 35.24 44.88
C SER A 646 -57.12 33.81 44.53
N PHE A 647 -58.04 33.07 43.93
CA PHE A 647 -57.74 31.76 43.38
C PHE A 647 -58.48 31.47 42.08
N THR A 648 -57.99 30.50 41.31
CA THR A 648 -58.61 30.08 40.06
C THR A 648 -59.00 28.62 40.06
N ILE A 649 -60.07 28.29 39.35
CA ILE A 649 -60.44 26.91 39.03
C ILE A 649 -60.54 26.79 37.51
N PRO A 650 -59.73 25.96 36.86
CA PRO A 650 -59.85 25.70 35.43
C PRO A 650 -61.23 25.11 35.10
N CYS A 651 -61.88 25.68 34.10
CA CYS A 651 -63.11 25.14 33.52
C CYS A 651 -62.74 24.51 32.18
N ARG A 652 -62.99 23.22 32.03
CA ARG A 652 -62.94 22.61 30.70
C ARG A 652 -64.25 22.98 30.00
N ASP A 653 -64.16 23.53 28.79
CA ASP A 653 -65.34 23.75 27.94
C ASP A 653 -65.90 22.42 27.42
#